data_AF-A0A544QTD3-F1
#
_entry.id   AF-A0A544QTD3-F1
#
_cell.length_a   1.000
_cell.length_b   1.000
_cell.length_c   1.000
_cell.angle_alpha   90.00
_cell.angle_beta   90.00
_cell.angle_gamma   90.00
#
_symmetry.space_group_name_H-M   'P 1'
#
loop_
_entity.id
_entity.type
_entity.pdbx_description
1 polymer ?
#
loop_
_entity_poly.entity_id
_entity_poly.type
_entity_poly.pdbx_seq_one_letter_code
_entity_poly.pdbx_strand_id
1 'polypeptide(L)'
;MKNKIARLISVMMAITFVMVSSIYTNGVDAAENEMRAAWVSTVYNLDWPKTKNNASKQKQELTQMMDKLKGCGINTIILQVRPESDALYKSSINPWSKYLTGTQGKDPGYDPLSYAVSEAHKRGMEIHAWFNPYRVTTSGTDLSALASSNPARKNPSWVIKYNNKLYYDPGNPAVIDYLVKTVTEVAKNYDVDGVHFDDYFYPSSSFPDDATYKKYGNGMSKADWRRENVNTLLREVKSSVKSVNPDCQFGVSPFGIWRNKSDSCPTGSDTKGSESYSSMYADSRTWIRKGYIDYIAPQLYWPMGYSVADYTKLVKWWANEVKGYNVKLYIGQGIYKQGQSDYSGQNIAKEIKKQINENRKYDTVSGSIYFSAKDILNKSQIYNDLKSMYGEYTGGFDSSDTTESSVKVTSMIGANRYDTAARISKAGWSSGSSKVIIANGLNEMEGIISNPLAASYNAPILLVSDNAVRSETETELKRLNPSEVIIVGGTSSVKSNIESKIKSIVPKASVRRINASGEINLSVAIAKEIDKVSPVNKIYMTGTDGEADALSVAAKAGEEKAPILVTDKNSLSSSVSTWIKDNNISDAYFLGQNMVISDSVIKSADSIISGSVSGNRIGGANRNETNALVIDKFYKTSDYNSIIVTKNRPLADAITSGVYASKLKVPIVLAGNELDDKQESVLSSKKSPLIYRIGGGITSSTFNKIQKLME
;
A
#
# COMPACT_ATOMS: atom_id res chain seq x y z
N MET A 1 11.48 46.86 -38.80
CA MET A 1 11.84 47.13 -37.38
C MET A 1 10.76 46.72 -36.38
N LYS A 2 9.46 46.97 -36.62
CA LYS A 2 8.36 46.62 -35.70
C LYS A 2 8.27 45.13 -35.30
N ASN A 3 8.53 44.20 -36.23
CA ASN A 3 8.46 42.75 -35.92
C ASN A 3 9.62 42.19 -35.09
N LYS A 4 10.76 42.88 -35.01
CA LYS A 4 11.89 42.45 -34.16
C LYS A 4 11.72 42.89 -32.70
N ILE A 5 11.10 44.05 -32.47
CA ILE A 5 10.83 44.58 -31.12
C ILE A 5 9.72 43.78 -30.43
N ALA A 6 8.67 43.39 -31.17
CA ALA A 6 7.61 42.52 -30.63
C ALA A 6 8.14 41.15 -30.17
N ARG A 7 9.04 40.53 -30.95
CA ARG A 7 9.66 39.25 -30.57
C ARG A 7 10.58 39.36 -29.34
N LEU A 8 11.31 40.46 -29.17
CA LEU A 8 12.16 40.67 -27.98
C LEU A 8 11.34 40.88 -26.70
N ILE A 9 10.21 41.59 -26.79
CA ILE A 9 9.31 41.81 -25.63
C ILE A 9 8.60 40.51 -25.25
N SER A 10 8.18 39.68 -26.22
CA SER A 10 7.59 38.36 -25.96
C SER A 10 8.57 37.37 -25.32
N VAL A 11 9.84 37.42 -25.71
CA VAL A 11 10.89 36.56 -25.11
C VAL A 11 11.27 37.03 -23.71
N MET A 12 11.34 38.34 -23.45
CA MET A 12 11.55 38.87 -22.09
C MET A 12 10.37 38.58 -21.15
N MET A 13 9.12 38.70 -21.60
CA MET A 13 7.96 38.31 -20.78
C MET A 13 7.92 36.80 -20.52
N ALA A 14 8.27 35.96 -21.50
CA ALA A 14 8.34 34.51 -21.30
C ALA A 14 9.45 34.10 -20.31
N ILE A 15 10.62 34.74 -20.35
CA ILE A 15 11.72 34.46 -19.40
C ILE A 15 11.37 34.94 -17.99
N THR A 16 10.64 36.05 -17.87
CA THR A 16 10.19 36.56 -16.56
C THR A 16 9.06 35.70 -15.98
N PHE A 17 8.15 35.17 -16.81
CA PHE A 17 7.09 34.26 -16.38
C PHE A 17 7.65 32.88 -15.97
N VAL A 18 8.68 32.37 -16.66
CA VAL A 18 9.36 31.12 -16.30
C VAL A 18 10.15 31.25 -14.99
N MET A 19 10.83 32.39 -14.74
CA MET A 19 11.52 32.58 -13.46
C MET A 19 10.57 32.78 -12.26
N VAL A 20 9.40 33.41 -12.47
CA VAL A 20 8.41 33.56 -11.39
C VAL A 20 7.68 32.23 -11.13
N SER A 21 7.36 31.44 -12.16
CA SER A 21 6.71 30.12 -11.99
C SER A 21 7.58 29.11 -11.24
N SER A 22 8.90 29.10 -11.46
CA SER A 22 9.82 28.18 -10.79
C SER A 22 10.06 28.48 -9.31
N ILE A 23 9.66 29.66 -8.81
CA ILE A 23 9.81 30.04 -7.40
C ILE A 23 8.55 29.68 -6.59
N TYR A 24 7.38 29.58 -7.23
CA TYR A 24 6.10 29.28 -6.54
C TYR A 24 5.69 27.80 -6.58
N THR A 25 6.17 26.99 -7.53
CA THR A 25 5.82 25.56 -7.62
C THR A 25 6.52 24.67 -6.59
N ASN A 26 7.69 25.06 -6.07
CA ASN A 26 8.46 24.21 -5.16
C ASN A 26 7.89 24.14 -3.73
N GLY A 27 7.04 25.10 -3.33
CA GLY A 27 6.52 25.19 -1.96
C GLY A 27 5.28 24.34 -1.68
N VAL A 28 4.43 24.12 -2.69
CA VAL A 28 3.13 23.45 -2.54
C VAL A 28 3.27 21.94 -2.77
N ASP A 29 4.07 21.51 -3.75
CA ASP A 29 4.29 20.09 -4.10
C ASP A 29 5.13 19.34 -3.03
N ALA A 30 6.00 20.08 -2.33
CA ALA A 30 6.81 19.56 -1.23
C ALA A 30 6.00 19.28 0.05
N ALA A 31 4.84 19.91 0.23
CA ALA A 31 4.00 19.75 1.42
C ALA A 31 3.06 18.53 1.33
N GLU A 32 2.55 18.18 0.14
CA GLU A 32 1.66 17.02 -0.06
C GLU A 32 2.40 15.66 -0.03
N ASN A 33 3.71 15.64 -0.36
CA ASN A 33 4.52 14.42 -0.47
C ASN A 33 5.56 14.25 0.67
N GLU A 34 5.50 15.07 1.73
CA GLU A 34 6.43 15.02 2.86
C GLU A 34 6.24 13.73 3.68
N MET A 35 7.32 12.98 3.94
CA MET A 35 7.32 11.86 4.89
C MET A 35 7.08 12.39 6.31
N ARG A 36 6.04 11.89 6.98
CA ARG A 36 5.67 12.26 8.36
C ARG A 36 5.45 10.96 9.14
N ALA A 37 6.55 10.30 9.51
CA ALA A 37 6.52 8.98 10.10
C ALA A 37 6.69 8.97 11.62
N ALA A 38 6.09 8.01 12.31
CA ALA A 38 6.42 7.72 13.71
C ALA A 38 6.98 6.31 13.86
N TRP A 39 8.10 6.15 14.59
CA TRP A 39 8.54 4.83 15.02
C TRP A 39 7.61 4.29 16.09
N VAL A 40 7.16 3.06 15.90
CA VAL A 40 6.36 2.27 16.84
C VAL A 40 7.22 1.09 17.29
N SER A 41 7.96 1.30 18.38
CA SER A 41 8.86 0.32 18.98
C SER A 41 8.12 -0.69 19.81
N THR A 42 8.45 -1.98 19.60
CA THR A 42 7.80 -3.10 20.28
C THR A 42 8.71 -3.79 21.29
N VAL A 43 10.03 -3.60 21.17
CA VAL A 43 10.99 -3.97 22.21
C VAL A 43 10.61 -3.29 23.53
N TYR A 44 10.62 -4.07 24.61
CA TYR A 44 10.16 -3.68 25.94
C TYR A 44 8.72 -3.15 26.01
N ASN A 45 7.90 -3.39 25.00
CA ASN A 45 6.56 -2.85 24.91
C ASN A 45 6.54 -1.30 24.96
N LEU A 46 7.57 -0.67 24.39
CA LEU A 46 7.81 0.78 24.51
C LEU A 46 6.63 1.63 24.02
N ASP A 47 6.20 1.40 22.78
CA ASP A 47 5.07 2.09 22.18
C ASP A 47 3.84 1.17 22.11
N TRP A 48 4.03 -0.05 21.60
CA TRP A 48 2.97 -1.03 21.42
C TRP A 48 3.50 -2.47 21.44
N PRO A 49 2.71 -3.46 21.90
CA PRO A 49 1.47 -3.29 22.66
C PRO A 49 1.75 -2.99 24.13
N LYS A 50 0.86 -2.28 24.82
CA LYS A 50 0.93 -2.12 26.28
C LYS A 50 0.43 -3.37 26.99
N THR A 51 -0.60 -4.00 26.43
CA THR A 51 -1.22 -5.21 26.99
C THR A 51 -0.62 -6.49 26.36
N LYS A 52 -0.35 -7.52 27.18
CA LYS A 52 0.07 -8.85 26.74
C LYS A 52 -1.06 -9.88 26.87
N ASN A 53 -1.02 -10.94 26.08
CA ASN A 53 -2.00 -12.05 26.10
C ASN A 53 -3.47 -11.60 25.91
N ASN A 54 -3.71 -10.51 25.18
CA ASN A 54 -5.06 -10.03 24.90
C ASN A 54 -5.14 -9.42 23.50
N ALA A 55 -5.42 -10.25 22.50
CA ALA A 55 -5.47 -9.86 21.10
C ALA A 55 -6.43 -8.68 20.85
N SER A 56 -7.63 -8.71 21.44
CA SER A 56 -8.62 -7.64 21.28
C SER A 56 -8.12 -6.30 21.83
N LYS A 57 -7.46 -6.30 22.99
CA LYS A 57 -6.89 -5.09 23.58
C LYS A 57 -5.69 -4.56 22.78
N GLN A 58 -4.82 -5.44 22.30
CA GLN A 58 -3.69 -5.07 21.44
C GLN A 58 -4.15 -4.42 20.14
N LYS A 59 -5.19 -4.97 19.51
CA LYS A 59 -5.83 -4.38 18.32
C LYS A 59 -6.36 -2.98 18.59
N GLN A 60 -7.11 -2.82 19.70
CA GLN A 60 -7.63 -1.52 20.11
C GLN A 60 -6.53 -0.49 20.39
N GLU A 61 -5.46 -0.89 21.08
CA GLU A 61 -4.31 -0.02 21.36
C GLU A 61 -3.65 0.46 20.07
N LEU A 62 -3.51 -0.45 19.09
CA LEU A 62 -2.90 -0.13 17.80
C LEU A 62 -3.75 0.89 17.02
N THR A 63 -5.05 0.65 16.88
CA THR A 63 -5.94 1.54 16.13
C THR A 63 -6.06 2.91 16.79
N GLN A 64 -6.18 2.97 18.12
CA GLN A 64 -6.23 4.25 18.85
C GLN A 64 -4.94 5.04 18.72
N MET A 65 -3.78 4.38 18.69
CA MET A 65 -2.51 5.03 18.42
C MET A 65 -2.49 5.59 16.99
N MET A 66 -2.85 4.80 15.98
CA MET A 66 -2.91 5.27 14.59
C MET A 66 -3.87 6.47 14.42
N ASP A 67 -5.05 6.42 15.04
CA ASP A 67 -6.04 7.52 15.01
C ASP A 67 -5.44 8.81 15.56
N LYS A 68 -4.75 8.74 16.70
CA LYS A 68 -4.09 9.89 17.31
C LYS A 68 -2.92 10.39 16.46
N LEU A 69 -2.04 9.50 16.01
CA LEU A 69 -0.91 9.89 15.16
C LEU A 69 -1.40 10.62 13.90
N LYS A 70 -2.40 10.06 13.22
CA LYS A 70 -3.05 10.71 12.07
C LYS A 70 -3.64 12.07 12.42
N GLY A 71 -4.27 12.22 13.59
CA GLY A 71 -4.86 13.47 14.05
C GLY A 71 -3.87 14.65 14.24
N CYS A 72 -2.56 14.38 14.24
CA CYS A 72 -1.51 15.41 14.23
C CYS A 72 -0.68 15.42 12.93
N GLY A 73 -1.17 14.77 11.87
CA GLY A 73 -0.59 14.82 10.53
C GLY A 73 0.44 13.74 10.20
N ILE A 74 0.64 12.74 11.08
CA ILE A 74 1.48 11.57 10.76
C ILE A 74 0.80 10.76 9.64
N ASN A 75 1.54 10.47 8.58
CA ASN A 75 1.07 9.72 7.41
C ASN A 75 1.72 8.33 7.29
N THR A 76 2.74 8.00 8.08
CA THR A 76 3.40 6.69 8.02
C THR A 76 3.68 6.16 9.43
N ILE A 77 3.48 4.86 9.65
CA ILE A 77 3.97 4.19 10.86
C ILE A 77 5.11 3.25 10.53
N ILE A 78 6.18 3.28 11.33
CA ILE A 78 7.31 2.35 11.21
C ILE A 78 7.24 1.37 12.37
N LEU A 79 6.58 0.24 12.13
CA LEU A 79 6.25 -0.74 13.17
C LEU A 79 7.38 -1.76 13.33
N GLN A 80 7.92 -1.90 14.54
CA GLN A 80 8.95 -2.90 14.83
C GLN A 80 8.35 -4.31 14.85
N VAL A 81 8.55 -5.06 13.76
CA VAL A 81 8.03 -6.42 13.59
C VAL A 81 9.01 -7.50 14.04
N ARG A 82 10.30 -7.15 14.16
CA ARG A 82 11.38 -8.01 14.66
C ARG A 82 12.26 -7.25 15.66
N PRO A 83 11.89 -7.21 16.94
CA PRO A 83 12.68 -6.55 17.98
C PRO A 83 13.88 -7.35 18.50
N GLU A 84 13.79 -8.68 18.57
CA GLU A 84 14.78 -9.54 19.27
C GLU A 84 14.83 -10.97 18.70
N SER A 85 15.24 -11.11 17.44
CA SER A 85 15.27 -12.39 16.70
C SER A 85 13.94 -13.17 16.74
N ASP A 86 12.84 -12.44 16.66
CA ASP A 86 11.47 -12.94 16.78
C ASP A 86 10.54 -12.21 15.79
N ALA A 87 9.25 -12.55 15.82
CA ALA A 87 8.26 -12.05 14.86
C ALA A 87 6.98 -11.59 15.56
N LEU A 88 6.53 -10.37 15.24
CA LEU A 88 5.18 -9.88 15.53
C LEU A 88 4.23 -10.14 14.36
N TYR A 89 4.48 -11.23 13.63
CA TYR A 89 3.79 -11.67 12.45
C TYR A 89 3.91 -13.20 12.33
N LYS A 90 3.03 -13.83 11.57
CA LYS A 90 3.09 -15.28 11.37
C LYS A 90 4.28 -15.62 10.48
N SER A 91 5.30 -16.24 11.07
CA SER A 91 6.54 -16.59 10.37
C SER A 91 6.75 -18.11 10.34
N SER A 92 7.27 -18.60 9.21
CA SER A 92 7.79 -19.97 9.06
C SER A 92 9.24 -20.09 9.52
N ILE A 93 9.92 -18.95 9.73
CA ILE A 93 11.35 -18.84 10.00
C ILE A 93 11.60 -18.49 11.47
N ASN A 94 10.90 -17.48 11.98
CA ASN A 94 11.15 -16.84 13.27
C ASN A 94 10.05 -17.17 14.30
N PRO A 95 10.41 -17.32 15.59
CA PRO A 95 9.42 -17.56 16.64
C PRO A 95 8.57 -16.31 16.89
N TRP A 96 7.33 -16.52 17.36
CA TRP A 96 6.49 -15.42 17.87
C TRP A 96 7.19 -14.60 18.95
N SER A 97 7.00 -13.29 18.92
CA SER A 97 7.64 -12.38 19.85
C SER A 97 7.11 -12.49 21.27
N LYS A 98 8.04 -12.48 22.24
CA LYS A 98 7.70 -12.44 23.67
C LYS A 98 6.98 -11.14 24.07
N TYR A 99 7.06 -10.08 23.27
CA TYR A 99 6.41 -8.82 23.59
C TYR A 99 4.89 -8.87 23.41
N LEU A 100 4.35 -9.88 22.70
CA LEU A 100 2.91 -10.09 22.56
C LEU A 100 2.30 -10.87 23.74
N THR A 101 3.02 -11.86 24.27
CA THR A 101 2.46 -12.86 25.21
C THR A 101 3.26 -13.04 26.50
N GLY A 102 4.43 -12.42 26.60
CA GLY A 102 5.40 -12.66 27.69
C GLY A 102 6.30 -13.87 27.46
N THR A 103 6.04 -14.70 26.45
CA THR A 103 6.80 -15.93 26.18
C THR A 103 7.15 -16.03 24.70
N GLN A 104 8.44 -16.12 24.37
CA GLN A 104 8.88 -16.27 22.98
C GLN A 104 8.38 -17.61 22.40
N GLY A 105 7.93 -17.60 21.15
CA GLY A 105 7.40 -18.77 20.45
C GLY A 105 5.93 -19.09 20.73
N LYS A 106 5.29 -18.41 21.69
CA LYS A 106 3.85 -18.59 21.99
C LYS A 106 2.99 -17.78 21.02
N ASP A 107 2.09 -18.48 20.32
CA ASP A 107 1.11 -17.88 19.40
C ASP A 107 0.16 -16.92 20.15
N PRO A 108 0.02 -15.65 19.70
CA PRO A 108 -0.86 -14.66 20.31
C PRO A 108 -2.36 -14.82 19.95
N GLY A 109 -2.72 -15.78 19.08
CA GLY A 109 -4.10 -16.06 18.64
C GLY A 109 -4.58 -15.22 17.45
N TYR A 110 -3.69 -14.42 16.84
CA TYR A 110 -3.95 -13.64 15.62
C TYR A 110 -2.62 -13.23 14.96
N ASP A 111 -2.66 -12.77 13.72
CA ASP A 111 -1.50 -12.17 13.05
C ASP A 111 -1.51 -10.63 13.24
N PRO A 112 -0.59 -10.06 14.04
CA PRO A 112 -0.60 -8.63 14.33
C PRO A 112 -0.15 -7.75 13.16
N LEU A 113 0.81 -8.19 12.34
CA LEU A 113 1.27 -7.39 11.19
C LEU A 113 0.20 -7.32 10.11
N SER A 114 -0.49 -8.43 9.82
CA SER A 114 -1.63 -8.42 8.89
C SER A 114 -2.71 -7.41 9.34
N TYR A 115 -3.01 -7.37 10.64
CA TYR A 115 -3.95 -6.40 11.20
C TYR A 115 -3.42 -4.96 11.12
N ALA A 116 -2.14 -4.74 11.44
CA ALA A 116 -1.51 -3.42 11.39
C ALA A 116 -1.53 -2.82 9.99
N VAL A 117 -1.18 -3.62 8.97
CA VAL A 117 -1.22 -3.21 7.57
C VAL A 117 -2.62 -2.77 7.17
N SER A 118 -3.61 -3.62 7.42
CA SER A 118 -5.00 -3.32 7.09
C SER A 118 -5.49 -2.03 7.76
N GLU A 119 -5.16 -1.80 9.03
CA GLU A 119 -5.61 -0.63 9.78
C GLU A 119 -4.86 0.66 9.43
N ALA A 120 -3.59 0.59 9.05
CA ALA A 120 -2.83 1.72 8.52
C ALA A 120 -3.43 2.19 7.18
N HIS A 121 -3.61 1.26 6.24
CA HIS A 121 -4.14 1.57 4.91
C HIS A 121 -5.58 2.11 4.95
N LYS A 122 -6.45 1.60 5.84
CA LYS A 122 -7.79 2.18 6.10
C LYS A 122 -7.73 3.65 6.49
N ARG A 123 -6.63 4.07 7.12
CA ARG A 123 -6.39 5.44 7.55
C ARG A 123 -5.65 6.26 6.49
N GLY A 124 -5.36 5.71 5.31
CA GLY A 124 -4.51 6.37 4.34
C GLY A 124 -3.09 6.61 4.87
N MET A 125 -2.64 5.75 5.79
CA MET A 125 -1.28 5.78 6.30
C MET A 125 -0.48 4.65 5.67
N GLU A 126 0.77 4.94 5.31
CA GLU A 126 1.74 3.90 4.96
C GLU A 126 2.21 3.15 6.21
N ILE A 127 2.69 1.92 6.01
CA ILE A 127 3.31 1.10 7.04
C ILE A 127 4.66 0.54 6.57
N HIS A 128 5.71 0.83 7.31
CA HIS A 128 7.02 0.24 7.11
C HIS A 128 7.29 -0.82 8.19
N ALA A 129 7.61 -2.04 7.78
CA ALA A 129 8.01 -3.12 8.68
C ALA A 129 9.47 -2.94 9.13
N TRP A 130 9.67 -2.71 10.44
CA TRP A 130 10.98 -2.48 11.02
C TRP A 130 11.59 -3.74 11.65
N PHE A 131 12.82 -4.04 11.25
CA PHE A 131 13.61 -5.16 11.74
C PHE A 131 14.88 -4.69 12.43
N ASN A 132 15.18 -5.29 13.58
CA ASN A 132 16.54 -5.35 14.08
C ASN A 132 17.23 -6.59 13.50
N PRO A 133 18.33 -6.44 12.72
CA PRO A 133 18.92 -7.57 12.00
C PRO A 133 19.64 -8.54 12.96
N TYR A 134 20.61 -8.05 13.73
CA TYR A 134 21.58 -8.93 14.39
C TYR A 134 21.27 -9.24 15.86
N ARG A 135 20.37 -8.50 16.52
CA ARG A 135 20.06 -8.75 17.94
C ARG A 135 19.36 -10.10 18.11
N VAL A 136 19.90 -10.94 19.00
CA VAL A 136 19.27 -12.20 19.44
C VAL A 136 18.72 -12.08 20.85
N THR A 137 19.43 -11.42 21.76
CA THR A 137 18.91 -11.10 23.09
C THR A 137 19.18 -9.66 23.50
N THR A 138 18.29 -9.10 24.31
CA THR A 138 18.53 -7.82 24.99
C THR A 138 19.35 -7.97 26.28
N SER A 139 19.36 -9.18 26.85
CA SER A 139 20.15 -9.57 28.02
C SER A 139 20.18 -11.10 28.13
N GLY A 140 21.20 -11.64 28.80
CA GLY A 140 21.40 -13.07 28.97
C GLY A 140 22.03 -13.74 27.74
N THR A 141 22.79 -14.79 27.99
CA THR A 141 23.54 -15.55 26.96
C THR A 141 23.19 -17.03 26.90
N ASP A 142 22.16 -17.46 27.62
CA ASP A 142 21.69 -18.84 27.60
C ASP A 142 20.79 -19.09 26.38
N LEU A 143 21.32 -19.84 25.40
CA LEU A 143 20.59 -20.23 24.20
C LEU A 143 19.39 -21.13 24.50
N SER A 144 19.43 -21.90 25.60
CA SER A 144 18.35 -22.82 25.95
C SER A 144 17.09 -22.10 26.44
N ALA A 145 17.23 -20.86 26.91
CA ALA A 145 16.14 -19.96 27.29
C ALA A 145 15.35 -19.41 26.09
N LEU A 146 15.91 -19.49 24.87
CA LEU A 146 15.19 -19.15 23.64
C LEU A 146 14.19 -20.25 23.28
N ALA A 147 13.12 -19.88 22.56
CA ALA A 147 12.19 -20.85 22.00
C ALA A 147 12.94 -21.92 21.18
N SER A 148 12.51 -23.18 21.25
CA SER A 148 13.14 -24.28 20.49
C SER A 148 13.14 -24.04 18.97
N SER A 149 12.19 -23.24 18.48
CA SER A 149 12.11 -22.82 17.09
C SER A 149 13.08 -21.70 16.70
N ASN A 150 13.70 -21.00 17.67
CA ASN A 150 14.55 -19.83 17.42
C ASN A 150 15.81 -20.20 16.59
N PRO A 151 16.10 -19.50 15.47
CA PRO A 151 17.25 -19.81 14.63
C PRO A 151 18.61 -19.74 15.33
N ALA A 152 18.79 -18.86 16.32
CA ALA A 152 20.00 -18.79 17.14
C ALA A 152 20.22 -20.04 17.99
N ARG A 153 19.13 -20.62 18.53
CA ARG A 153 19.19 -21.87 19.30
C ARG A 153 19.46 -23.08 18.41
N LYS A 154 18.88 -23.10 17.21
CA LYS A 154 19.09 -24.16 16.21
C LYS A 154 20.50 -24.11 15.59
N ASN A 155 21.07 -22.91 15.46
CA ASN A 155 22.35 -22.69 14.81
C ASN A 155 23.31 -21.95 15.76
N PRO A 156 23.81 -22.60 16.82
CA PRO A 156 24.66 -21.95 17.83
C PRO A 156 25.96 -21.37 17.25
N SER A 157 26.44 -21.90 16.10
CA SER A 157 27.61 -21.37 15.38
C SER A 157 27.38 -20.02 14.69
N TRP A 158 26.13 -19.55 14.61
CA TRP A 158 25.78 -18.24 14.07
C TRP A 158 25.88 -17.13 15.12
N VAL A 159 26.07 -17.47 16.39
CA VAL A 159 25.82 -16.57 17.51
C VAL A 159 27.12 -16.21 18.22
N ILE A 160 27.30 -14.92 18.49
CA ILE A 160 28.39 -14.38 19.29
C ILE A 160 27.82 -13.82 20.61
N LYS A 161 28.46 -14.20 21.72
CA LYS A 161 28.20 -13.66 23.06
C LYS A 161 29.00 -12.37 23.24
N TYR A 162 28.34 -11.28 23.56
CA TYR A 162 29.00 -9.99 23.79
C TYR A 162 28.21 -9.15 24.81
N ASN A 163 28.89 -8.61 25.83
CA ASN A 163 28.31 -7.78 26.89
C ASN A 163 26.99 -8.33 27.49
N ASN A 164 27.00 -9.60 27.89
CA ASN A 164 25.84 -10.32 28.43
C ASN A 164 24.61 -10.35 27.49
N LYS A 165 24.85 -10.38 26.17
CA LYS A 165 23.82 -10.49 25.12
C LYS A 165 24.28 -11.45 24.02
N LEU A 166 23.34 -11.88 23.22
CA LEU A 166 23.56 -12.69 22.02
C LEU A 166 23.31 -11.84 20.77
N TYR A 167 24.20 -11.99 19.79
CA TYR A 167 24.11 -11.37 18.48
C TYR A 167 24.34 -12.43 17.41
N TYR A 168 23.64 -12.34 16.28
CA TYR A 168 24.07 -13.02 15.08
C TYR A 168 25.37 -12.39 14.57
N ASP A 169 26.30 -13.21 14.10
CA ASP A 169 27.56 -12.76 13.51
C ASP A 169 27.34 -12.19 12.11
N PRO A 170 27.52 -10.87 11.88
CA PRO A 170 27.30 -10.28 10.57
C PRO A 170 28.29 -10.78 9.51
N GLY A 171 29.44 -11.32 9.91
CA GLY A 171 30.45 -11.85 8.99
C GLY A 171 30.20 -13.28 8.54
N ASN A 172 29.14 -13.93 9.03
CA ASN A 172 28.78 -15.29 8.65
C ASN A 172 27.80 -15.27 7.46
N PRO A 173 28.16 -15.80 6.28
CA PRO A 173 27.26 -15.79 5.12
C PRO A 173 25.90 -16.46 5.34
N ALA A 174 25.83 -17.49 6.20
CA ALA A 174 24.57 -18.14 6.54
C ALA A 174 23.62 -17.25 7.35
N VAL A 175 24.18 -16.34 8.17
CA VAL A 175 23.40 -15.32 8.88
C VAL A 175 22.82 -14.32 7.88
N ILE A 176 23.62 -13.87 6.91
CA ILE A 176 23.14 -12.95 5.87
C ILE A 176 21.96 -13.56 5.09
N ASP A 177 22.11 -14.78 4.58
CA ASP A 177 21.04 -15.49 3.87
C ASP A 177 19.77 -15.63 4.72
N TYR A 178 19.90 -15.99 5.99
CA TYR A 178 18.77 -16.06 6.92
C TYR A 178 18.06 -14.72 7.12
N LEU A 179 18.79 -13.61 7.26
CA LEU A 179 18.21 -12.29 7.45
C LEU A 179 17.53 -11.81 6.17
N VAL A 180 18.12 -12.05 4.99
CA VAL A 180 17.50 -11.76 3.69
C VAL A 180 16.18 -12.52 3.56
N LYS A 181 16.16 -13.82 3.86
CA LYS A 181 14.94 -14.64 3.84
C LYS A 181 13.88 -14.14 4.82
N THR A 182 14.30 -13.74 6.03
CA THR A 182 13.41 -13.18 7.05
C THR A 182 12.70 -11.92 6.58
N VAL A 183 13.43 -10.99 5.96
CA VAL A 183 12.85 -9.74 5.43
C VAL A 183 11.98 -10.04 4.20
N THR A 184 12.44 -10.93 3.32
CA THR A 184 11.72 -11.30 2.09
C THR A 184 10.39 -11.98 2.40
N GLU A 185 10.31 -12.80 3.45
CA GLU A 185 9.05 -13.40 3.92
C GLU A 185 8.00 -12.31 4.20
N VAL A 186 8.40 -11.21 4.82
CA VAL A 186 7.47 -10.11 5.11
C VAL A 186 7.09 -9.34 3.85
N ALA A 187 8.05 -8.93 3.03
CA ALA A 187 7.78 -8.18 1.80
C ALA A 187 6.92 -8.98 0.79
N LYS A 188 7.00 -10.32 0.83
CA LYS A 188 6.21 -11.22 -0.02
C LYS A 188 4.79 -11.45 0.50
N ASN A 189 4.63 -11.61 1.81
CA ASN A 189 3.38 -12.10 2.40
C ASN A 189 2.47 -10.99 2.92
N TYR A 190 2.99 -9.78 3.11
CA TYR A 190 2.26 -8.64 3.65
C TYR A 190 2.37 -7.44 2.71
N ASP A 191 1.28 -6.70 2.55
CA ASP A 191 1.20 -5.49 1.74
C ASP A 191 1.83 -4.29 2.50
N VAL A 192 3.12 -4.40 2.82
CA VAL A 192 3.88 -3.33 3.48
C VAL A 192 4.41 -2.36 2.45
N ASP A 193 4.28 -1.06 2.73
CA ASP A 193 4.77 0.01 1.84
C ASP A 193 6.30 0.15 1.90
N GLY A 194 6.91 -0.33 2.99
CA GLY A 194 8.35 -0.36 3.15
C GLY A 194 8.89 -1.38 4.14
N VAL A 195 10.19 -1.63 4.04
CA VAL A 195 11.04 -2.31 5.01
C VAL A 195 12.02 -1.30 5.60
N HIS A 196 12.27 -1.39 6.89
CA HIS A 196 13.11 -0.46 7.64
C HIS A 196 14.11 -1.18 8.55
N PHE A 197 15.39 -0.81 8.51
CA PHE A 197 16.35 -1.14 9.58
C PHE A 197 16.69 0.10 10.39
N ASP A 198 16.91 -0.06 11.70
CA ASP A 198 17.40 0.98 12.59
C ASP A 198 18.94 1.02 12.64
N ASP A 199 19.51 1.56 13.72
CA ASP A 199 20.93 1.88 13.84
C ASP A 199 21.81 0.73 14.34
N TYR A 200 21.24 -0.40 14.76
CA TYR A 200 22.01 -1.50 15.34
C TYR A 200 22.63 -2.42 14.29
N PHE A 201 23.92 -2.19 14.02
CA PHE A 201 24.77 -3.08 13.23
C PHE A 201 25.69 -3.90 14.16
N TYR A 202 27.00 -3.70 14.09
CA TYR A 202 27.91 -4.24 15.08
C TYR A 202 27.78 -3.49 16.41
N PRO A 203 27.84 -4.18 17.56
CA PRO A 203 27.66 -3.54 18.86
C PRO A 203 28.90 -2.78 19.37
N SER A 204 30.09 -3.04 18.80
CA SER A 204 31.34 -2.43 19.23
C SER A 204 32.50 -2.78 18.29
N SER A 205 33.57 -1.99 18.36
CA SER A 205 34.85 -2.32 17.72
C SER A 205 35.52 -3.57 18.32
N SER A 206 35.23 -3.92 19.56
CA SER A 206 35.77 -5.11 20.25
C SER A 206 34.93 -6.38 20.07
N PHE A 207 34.04 -6.43 19.09
CA PHE A 207 33.22 -7.62 18.82
C PHE A 207 34.11 -8.85 18.49
N PRO A 208 33.91 -10.02 19.13
CA PRO A 208 34.86 -11.14 19.05
C PRO A 208 34.55 -12.08 17.88
N ASP A 209 34.70 -11.59 16.65
CA ASP A 209 34.45 -12.30 15.38
C ASP A 209 35.74 -12.78 14.67
N ASP A 210 36.86 -12.91 15.41
CA ASP A 210 38.17 -13.25 14.83
C ASP A 210 38.18 -14.58 14.05
N ALA A 211 37.44 -15.58 14.53
CA ALA A 211 37.32 -16.86 13.85
C ALA A 211 36.63 -16.73 12.48
N THR A 212 35.57 -15.92 12.41
CA THR A 212 34.82 -15.63 11.19
C THR A 212 35.63 -14.76 10.25
N TYR A 213 36.32 -13.75 10.77
CA TYR A 213 37.24 -12.91 10.00
C TYR A 213 38.39 -13.73 9.39
N LYS A 214 39.01 -14.65 10.14
CA LYS A 214 40.05 -15.54 9.60
C LYS A 214 39.53 -16.38 8.43
N LYS A 215 38.25 -16.76 8.47
CA LYS A 215 37.63 -17.61 7.44
C LYS A 215 37.18 -16.84 6.19
N TYR A 216 36.63 -15.63 6.37
CA TYR A 216 35.95 -14.90 5.29
C TYR A 216 36.53 -13.50 5.02
N GLY A 217 37.57 -13.08 5.74
CA GLY A 217 38.16 -11.74 5.66
C GLY A 217 38.86 -11.42 4.34
N ASN A 218 39.33 -12.44 3.62
CA ASN A 218 39.85 -12.35 2.24
C ASN A 218 40.84 -11.19 2.00
N GLY A 219 41.73 -10.92 2.96
CA GLY A 219 42.78 -9.91 2.84
C GLY A 219 42.34 -8.45 3.07
N MET A 220 41.04 -8.18 3.29
CA MET A 220 40.58 -6.86 3.71
C MET A 220 41.06 -6.54 5.13
N SER A 221 41.19 -5.26 5.47
CA SER A 221 41.34 -4.89 6.88
C SER A 221 40.09 -5.34 7.66
N LYS A 222 40.25 -5.72 8.93
CA LYS A 222 39.12 -6.19 9.75
C LYS A 222 37.98 -5.15 9.81
N ALA A 223 38.32 -3.87 9.85
CA ALA A 223 37.32 -2.79 9.88
C ALA A 223 36.58 -2.65 8.54
N ASP A 224 37.29 -2.75 7.40
CA ASP A 224 36.66 -2.70 6.07
C ASP A 224 35.79 -3.94 5.82
N TRP A 225 36.27 -5.11 6.23
CA TRP A 225 35.52 -6.36 6.16
C TRP A 225 34.19 -6.27 6.92
N ARG A 226 34.20 -5.73 8.15
CA ARG A 226 32.97 -5.53 8.92
C ARG A 226 31.99 -4.57 8.24
N ARG A 227 32.48 -3.48 7.64
CA ARG A 227 31.64 -2.58 6.83
C ARG A 227 31.06 -3.30 5.63
N GLU A 228 31.85 -4.11 4.93
CA GLU A 228 31.38 -4.85 3.76
C GLU A 228 30.36 -5.94 4.10
N ASN A 229 30.45 -6.56 5.28
CA ASN A 229 29.44 -7.49 5.77
C ASN A 229 28.07 -6.79 5.92
N VAL A 230 28.06 -5.57 6.48
CA VAL A 230 26.84 -4.75 6.57
C VAL A 230 26.36 -4.34 5.18
N ASN A 231 27.26 -3.86 4.31
CA ASN A 231 26.92 -3.48 2.94
C ASN A 231 26.28 -4.65 2.16
N THR A 232 26.84 -5.85 2.33
CA THR A 232 26.34 -7.06 1.71
C THR A 232 24.93 -7.36 2.18
N LEU A 233 24.64 -7.29 3.50
CA LEU A 233 23.28 -7.46 3.99
C LEU A 233 22.30 -6.50 3.31
N LEU A 234 22.62 -5.19 3.30
CA LEU A 234 21.73 -4.18 2.76
C LEU A 234 21.48 -4.36 1.26
N ARG A 235 22.55 -4.65 0.50
CA ARG A 235 22.49 -4.91 -0.95
C ARG A 235 21.59 -6.12 -1.26
N GLU A 236 21.79 -7.23 -0.56
CA GLU A 236 21.01 -8.46 -0.76
C GLU A 236 19.55 -8.29 -0.31
N VAL A 237 19.31 -7.59 0.81
CA VAL A 237 17.94 -7.27 1.26
C VAL A 237 17.22 -6.43 0.22
N LYS A 238 17.82 -5.35 -0.28
CA LYS A 238 17.20 -4.51 -1.32
C LYS A 238 16.84 -5.33 -2.56
N SER A 239 17.81 -6.09 -3.08
CA SER A 239 17.62 -6.94 -4.26
C SER A 239 16.45 -7.92 -4.06
N SER A 240 16.43 -8.61 -2.92
CA SER A 240 15.41 -9.61 -2.62
C SER A 240 14.02 -9.00 -2.42
N VAL A 241 13.92 -7.88 -1.68
CA VAL A 241 12.64 -7.14 -1.51
C VAL A 241 12.09 -6.71 -2.87
N LYS A 242 12.91 -6.07 -3.72
CA LYS A 242 12.48 -5.62 -5.05
C LYS A 242 12.07 -6.75 -5.98
N SER A 243 12.62 -7.95 -5.80
CA SER A 243 12.24 -9.13 -6.59
C SER A 243 10.84 -9.66 -6.29
N VAL A 244 10.33 -9.44 -5.06
CA VAL A 244 9.01 -9.95 -4.63
C VAL A 244 7.96 -8.85 -4.54
N ASN A 245 8.39 -7.60 -4.30
CA ASN A 245 7.54 -6.43 -4.20
C ASN A 245 8.33 -5.19 -4.70
N PRO A 246 8.26 -4.87 -6.01
CA PRO A 246 9.02 -3.77 -6.62
C PRO A 246 8.70 -2.39 -6.01
N ASP A 247 7.47 -2.18 -5.58
CA ASP A 247 6.97 -0.92 -5.04
C ASP A 247 7.38 -0.71 -3.56
N CYS A 248 7.63 -1.79 -2.82
CA CYS A 248 8.05 -1.73 -1.42
C CYS A 248 9.41 -1.06 -1.26
N GLN A 249 9.48 0.03 -0.49
CA GLN A 249 10.72 0.76 -0.24
C GLN A 249 11.63 0.01 0.73
N PHE A 250 12.95 0.10 0.58
CA PHE A 250 13.90 -0.34 1.61
C PHE A 250 14.71 0.84 2.15
N GLY A 251 14.69 1.07 3.46
CA GLY A 251 15.49 2.13 4.05
C GLY A 251 16.08 1.82 5.41
N VAL A 252 17.01 2.68 5.81
CA VAL A 252 17.84 2.49 6.99
C VAL A 252 17.94 3.79 7.78
N SER A 253 17.82 3.70 9.11
CA SER A 253 17.98 4.80 10.06
C SER A 253 19.30 4.66 10.84
N PRO A 254 20.43 5.12 10.29
CA PRO A 254 21.71 5.02 10.99
C PRO A 254 21.86 6.10 12.07
N PHE A 255 22.87 5.92 12.92
CA PHE A 255 23.33 6.97 13.83
C PHE A 255 23.66 8.27 13.06
N GLY A 256 23.33 9.42 13.65
CA GLY A 256 23.32 10.71 12.96
C GLY A 256 24.68 11.27 12.51
N ILE A 257 25.80 10.74 13.03
CA ILE A 257 27.16 11.10 12.61
C ILE A 257 27.79 9.90 11.89
N TRP A 258 28.02 10.02 10.59
CA TRP A 258 28.75 9.01 9.82
C TRP A 258 30.24 9.03 10.17
N ARG A 259 30.89 10.18 9.97
CA ARG A 259 32.28 10.49 10.37
C ARG A 259 32.41 11.97 10.68
N ASN A 260 33.22 12.30 11.67
CA ASN A 260 33.59 13.67 11.99
C ASN A 260 34.60 14.21 10.97
N LYS A 261 34.53 15.52 10.72
CA LYS A 261 35.53 16.23 9.93
C LYS A 261 36.86 16.18 10.67
N SER A 262 37.87 15.65 9.98
CA SER A 262 39.25 15.55 10.45
C SER A 262 40.18 15.55 9.24
N ASP A 263 41.49 15.59 9.47
CA ASP A 263 42.48 15.51 8.38
C ASP A 263 42.33 14.20 7.58
N SER A 264 41.95 13.10 8.25
CA SER A 264 41.68 11.80 7.62
C SER A 264 40.31 11.70 6.93
N CYS A 265 39.42 12.67 7.15
CA CYS A 265 38.09 12.72 6.54
C CYS A 265 37.62 14.18 6.43
N PRO A 266 38.20 14.98 5.50
CA PRO A 266 37.85 16.39 5.38
C PRO A 266 36.39 16.62 4.93
N THR A 267 35.76 15.57 4.37
CA THR A 267 34.35 15.56 3.95
C THR A 267 33.38 15.13 5.06
N GLY A 268 33.86 14.78 6.25
CA GLY A 268 33.01 14.45 7.40
C GLY A 268 32.18 15.65 7.87
N SER A 269 31.21 15.39 8.75
CA SER A 269 30.40 16.45 9.36
C SER A 269 31.22 17.23 10.38
N ASP A 270 30.98 18.56 10.49
CA ASP A 270 31.63 19.40 11.50
C ASP A 270 31.06 19.13 12.91
N THR A 271 31.46 17.97 13.45
CA THR A 271 30.99 17.36 14.69
C THR A 271 32.16 16.71 15.44
N LYS A 272 31.91 16.28 16.69
CA LYS A 272 32.92 15.67 17.58
C LYS A 272 32.39 14.43 18.32
N GLY A 273 31.28 13.84 17.83
CA GLY A 273 30.59 12.73 18.49
C GLY A 273 31.10 11.35 18.05
N SER A 274 30.43 10.30 18.51
CA SER A 274 30.68 8.93 18.03
C SER A 274 30.42 8.84 16.52
N GLU A 275 31.15 7.98 15.82
CA GLU A 275 31.03 7.82 14.37
C GLU A 275 30.45 6.44 14.05
N SER A 276 29.37 6.40 13.27
CA SER A 276 28.74 5.12 12.86
C SER A 276 29.71 4.25 12.04
N TYR A 277 30.57 4.89 11.23
CA TYR A 277 31.55 4.24 10.36
C TYR A 277 32.57 3.36 11.12
N SER A 278 32.94 3.75 12.33
CA SER A 278 33.98 3.07 13.12
C SER A 278 33.42 2.31 14.33
N SER A 279 32.39 2.83 14.99
CA SER A 279 31.82 2.21 16.19
C SER A 279 30.85 1.07 15.88
N MET A 280 30.08 1.20 14.80
CA MET A 280 29.02 0.26 14.39
C MET A 280 29.31 -0.38 13.03
N TYR A 281 30.38 0.05 12.35
CA TYR A 281 30.73 -0.34 10.98
C TYR A 281 29.62 -0.05 9.97
N ALA A 282 28.87 1.02 10.21
CA ALA A 282 27.76 1.48 9.39
C ALA A 282 28.23 2.54 8.37
N ASP A 283 28.56 2.12 7.15
CA ASP A 283 29.06 3.01 6.10
C ASP A 283 27.95 3.62 5.23
N SER A 284 27.17 4.50 5.85
CA SER A 284 26.00 5.13 5.23
C SER A 284 26.28 5.85 3.91
N ARG A 285 27.48 6.43 3.75
CA ARG A 285 27.90 7.05 2.50
C ARG A 285 27.94 6.03 1.35
N THR A 286 28.48 4.85 1.60
CA THR A 286 28.52 3.78 0.59
C THR A 286 27.11 3.35 0.22
N TRP A 287 26.20 3.22 1.20
CA TRP A 287 24.82 2.79 0.94
C TRP A 287 24.09 3.77 0.03
N ILE A 288 24.26 5.08 0.26
CA ILE A 288 23.71 6.14 -0.59
C ILE A 288 24.30 6.04 -2.00
N ARG A 289 25.63 6.08 -2.11
CA ARG A 289 26.32 6.21 -3.41
C ARG A 289 26.15 4.98 -4.30
N LYS A 290 25.99 3.80 -3.71
CA LYS A 290 25.77 2.54 -4.43
C LYS A 290 24.29 2.19 -4.59
N GLY A 291 23.39 2.98 -4.02
CA GLY A 291 21.95 2.73 -4.10
C GLY A 291 21.51 1.44 -3.40
N TYR A 292 22.15 1.07 -2.29
CA TYR A 292 21.79 -0.13 -1.50
C TYR A 292 20.52 0.06 -0.67
N ILE A 293 19.99 1.28 -0.65
CA ILE A 293 18.75 1.68 0.04
C ILE A 293 17.97 2.62 -0.89
N ASP A 294 16.66 2.74 -0.69
CA ASP A 294 15.76 3.69 -1.36
C ASP A 294 15.60 4.98 -0.54
N TYR A 295 15.72 4.89 0.79
CA TYR A 295 15.76 6.06 1.67
C TYR A 295 16.72 5.86 2.84
N ILE A 296 17.17 6.99 3.40
CA ILE A 296 18.00 7.05 4.59
C ILE A 296 17.40 7.99 5.63
N ALA A 297 17.49 7.61 6.91
CA ALA A 297 16.90 8.35 8.02
C ALA A 297 17.89 8.60 9.18
N PRO A 298 18.93 9.45 9.01
CA PRO A 298 19.89 9.70 10.08
C PRO A 298 19.24 10.21 11.36
N GLN A 299 19.63 9.62 12.49
CA GLN A 299 19.11 9.94 13.82
C GLN A 299 19.73 11.23 14.37
N LEU A 300 19.18 12.39 14.01
CA LEU A 300 19.66 13.71 14.44
C LEU A 300 19.07 14.10 15.80
N TYR A 301 19.35 13.30 16.81
CA TYR A 301 18.76 13.44 18.14
C TYR A 301 19.52 14.45 19.01
N TRP A 302 19.85 15.63 18.49
CA TRP A 302 20.51 16.70 19.23
C TRP A 302 19.83 18.06 19.02
N PRO A 303 19.98 19.00 19.96
CA PRO A 303 19.49 20.37 19.77
C PRO A 303 20.25 21.15 18.70
N MET A 304 19.61 22.17 18.14
CA MET A 304 20.27 23.20 17.34
C MET A 304 21.33 23.93 18.19
N GLY A 305 22.53 24.12 17.63
CA GLY A 305 23.65 24.78 18.32
C GLY A 305 24.40 23.91 19.33
N TYR A 306 24.07 22.62 19.47
CA TYR A 306 24.80 21.72 20.36
C TYR A 306 26.24 21.51 19.89
N SER A 307 27.23 21.84 20.72
CA SER A 307 28.63 21.97 20.32
C SER A 307 29.30 20.69 19.80
N VAL A 308 28.78 19.51 20.19
CA VAL A 308 29.32 18.21 19.77
C VAL A 308 28.67 17.71 18.48
N ALA A 309 27.39 17.99 18.28
CA ALA A 309 26.57 17.42 17.22
C ALA A 309 25.40 18.36 16.86
N ASP A 310 25.74 19.55 16.33
CA ASP A 310 24.75 20.59 16.02
C ASP A 310 23.79 20.09 14.93
N TYR A 311 22.49 20.08 15.25
CA TYR A 311 21.42 19.70 14.34
C TYR A 311 21.53 20.42 12.99
N THR A 312 21.74 21.74 13.01
CA THR A 312 21.79 22.60 11.83
C THR A 312 22.94 22.20 10.89
N LYS A 313 24.09 21.85 11.46
CA LYS A 313 25.26 21.39 10.68
C LYS A 313 25.02 20.00 10.10
N LEU A 314 24.38 19.11 10.85
CA LEU A 314 24.11 17.75 10.44
C LEU A 314 23.05 17.66 9.34
N VAL A 315 21.94 18.41 9.43
CA VAL A 315 20.92 18.47 8.36
C VAL A 315 21.57 18.93 7.06
N LYS A 316 22.35 20.02 7.09
CA LYS A 316 23.09 20.51 5.92
C LYS A 316 24.03 19.46 5.35
N TRP A 317 24.74 18.74 6.20
CA TRP A 317 25.68 17.70 5.77
C TRP A 317 24.95 16.54 5.10
N TRP A 318 23.90 16.00 5.71
CA TRP A 318 23.11 14.90 5.14
C TRP A 318 22.38 15.29 3.86
N ALA A 319 21.85 16.51 3.77
CA ALA A 319 21.26 17.06 2.55
C ALA A 319 22.28 17.03 1.38
N ASN A 320 23.53 17.40 1.66
CA ASN A 320 24.60 17.33 0.67
C ASN A 320 25.00 15.88 0.33
N GLU A 321 24.95 14.93 1.28
CA GLU A 321 25.35 13.55 1.02
C GLU A 321 24.44 12.82 0.03
N VAL A 322 23.13 13.12 0.03
CA VAL A 322 22.17 12.50 -0.89
C VAL A 322 22.06 13.24 -2.23
N LYS A 323 22.65 14.45 -2.34
CA LYS A 323 22.55 15.27 -3.55
C LYS A 323 23.11 14.52 -4.77
N GLY A 324 22.27 14.38 -5.80
CA GLY A 324 22.63 13.68 -7.05
C GLY A 324 22.48 12.15 -6.99
N TYR A 325 21.94 11.61 -5.90
CA TYR A 325 21.62 10.18 -5.77
C TYR A 325 20.11 9.98 -5.63
N ASN A 326 19.60 8.85 -6.14
CA ASN A 326 18.19 8.48 -6.02
C ASN A 326 17.91 7.82 -4.66
N VAL A 327 18.18 8.56 -3.57
CA VAL A 327 17.94 8.13 -2.19
C VAL A 327 17.23 9.25 -1.45
N LYS A 328 16.02 8.99 -0.95
CA LYS A 328 15.25 9.97 -0.18
C LYS A 328 15.87 10.17 1.20
N LEU A 329 16.00 11.41 1.63
CA LEU A 329 16.49 11.75 2.98
C LEU A 329 15.32 12.13 3.89
N TYR A 330 15.18 11.42 4.99
CA TYR A 330 14.27 11.76 6.08
C TYR A 330 15.09 12.09 7.33
N ILE A 331 14.68 13.04 8.15
CA ILE A 331 15.41 13.35 9.39
C ILE A 331 14.79 12.63 10.57
N GLY A 332 15.59 11.83 11.28
CA GLY A 332 15.19 11.24 12.55
C GLY A 332 15.12 12.30 13.65
N GLN A 333 13.95 12.51 14.22
CA GLN A 333 13.65 13.54 15.22
C GLN A 333 13.60 12.96 16.64
N GLY A 334 14.48 13.45 17.52
CA GLY A 334 14.67 12.93 18.88
C GLY A 334 13.69 13.48 19.92
N ILE A 335 12.39 13.49 19.62
CA ILE A 335 11.35 14.13 20.46
C ILE A 335 11.18 13.51 21.86
N TYR A 336 11.73 12.31 22.11
CA TYR A 336 11.83 11.73 23.45
C TYR A 336 12.70 12.56 24.43
N LYS A 337 13.61 13.40 23.91
CA LYS A 337 14.39 14.36 24.71
C LYS A 337 13.56 15.60 25.04
N GLN A 338 13.14 15.70 26.29
CA GLN A 338 12.19 16.69 26.82
C GLN A 338 12.76 17.46 28.03
N GLY A 339 14.08 17.48 28.20
CA GLY A 339 14.77 18.17 29.31
C GLY A 339 15.13 17.29 30.51
N GLN A 340 15.05 15.96 30.36
CA GLN A 340 15.43 15.01 31.42
C GLN A 340 16.95 15.05 31.69
N SER A 341 17.35 14.74 32.92
CA SER A 341 18.76 14.65 33.35
C SER A 341 19.56 13.61 32.58
N ASP A 342 18.93 12.50 32.20
CA ASP A 342 19.55 11.40 31.43
C ASP A 342 20.05 11.84 30.05
N TYR A 343 19.55 12.99 29.56
CA TYR A 343 19.98 13.62 28.31
C TYR A 343 20.64 14.97 28.55
N SER A 344 21.22 15.19 29.73
CA SER A 344 21.90 16.43 30.12
C SER A 344 21.03 17.68 29.92
N GLY A 345 19.72 17.57 30.14
CA GLY A 345 18.77 18.67 29.98
C GLY A 345 18.43 19.05 28.54
N GLN A 346 18.90 18.30 27.53
CA GLN A 346 18.54 18.53 26.13
C GLN A 346 17.02 18.39 25.92
N ASN A 347 16.42 19.34 25.20
CA ASN A 347 14.97 19.40 24.99
C ASN A 347 14.62 19.67 23.52
N ILE A 348 14.66 18.60 22.72
CA ILE A 348 14.33 18.64 21.29
C ILE A 348 12.83 18.86 21.10
N ALA A 349 12.00 18.24 21.95
CA ALA A 349 10.55 18.44 21.89
C ALA A 349 10.15 19.92 21.91
N LYS A 350 10.82 20.75 22.72
CA LYS A 350 10.55 22.20 22.82
C LYS A 350 10.91 22.98 21.55
N GLU A 351 11.84 22.50 20.75
CA GLU A 351 12.30 23.18 19.54
C GLU A 351 11.91 22.47 18.23
N ILE A 352 11.04 21.46 18.28
CA ILE A 352 10.71 20.62 17.14
C ILE A 352 10.23 21.42 15.91
N LYS A 353 9.49 22.50 16.13
CA LYS A 353 9.05 23.41 15.05
C LYS A 353 10.23 24.09 14.35
N LYS A 354 11.25 24.49 15.11
CA LYS A 354 12.46 25.11 14.55
C LYS A 354 13.26 24.10 13.74
N GLN A 355 13.38 22.87 14.24
CA GLN A 355 14.07 21.79 13.55
C GLN A 355 13.39 21.42 12.21
N ILE A 356 12.06 21.29 12.19
CA ILE A 356 11.33 21.00 10.94
C ILE A 356 11.41 22.17 9.95
N ASN A 357 11.35 23.42 10.43
CA ASN A 357 11.55 24.58 9.58
C ASN A 357 13.00 24.68 9.05
N GLU A 358 13.99 24.20 9.79
CA GLU A 358 15.36 24.08 9.30
C GLU A 358 15.46 23.03 8.19
N ASN A 359 14.83 21.86 8.38
CA ASN A 359 14.78 20.79 7.39
C ASN A 359 14.22 21.25 6.04
N ARG A 360 13.09 21.98 6.07
CA ARG A 360 12.39 22.49 4.89
C ARG A 360 13.19 23.54 4.08
N LYS A 361 14.37 23.97 4.55
CA LYS A 361 15.29 24.81 3.76
C LYS A 361 16.08 24.02 2.71
N TYR A 362 16.08 22.70 2.78
CA TYR A 362 16.83 21.82 1.89
C TYR A 362 15.87 20.98 1.04
N ASP A 363 15.88 21.19 -0.27
CA ASP A 363 15.06 20.47 -1.25
C ASP A 363 15.26 18.95 -1.23
N THR A 364 16.46 18.50 -0.87
CA THR A 364 16.79 17.07 -0.72
C THR A 364 16.19 16.43 0.53
N VAL A 365 15.72 17.20 1.51
CA VAL A 365 15.09 16.66 2.73
C VAL A 365 13.59 16.44 2.46
N SER A 366 13.21 15.17 2.35
CA SER A 366 11.86 14.74 1.96
C SER A 366 10.93 14.44 3.14
N GLY A 367 11.32 14.79 4.37
CA GLY A 367 10.45 14.69 5.55
C GLY A 367 11.16 14.27 6.84
N SER A 368 10.40 13.75 7.80
CA SER A 368 10.84 13.44 9.16
C SER A 368 10.28 12.11 9.69
N ILE A 369 11.03 11.49 10.60
CA ILE A 369 10.61 10.30 11.35
C ILE A 369 10.79 10.57 12.85
N TYR A 370 9.75 10.40 13.65
CA TYR A 370 9.74 10.78 15.07
C TYR A 370 10.02 9.60 15.98
N PHE A 371 11.05 9.73 16.83
CA PHE A 371 11.33 8.79 17.91
C PHE A 371 10.82 9.35 19.25
N SER A 372 9.71 8.86 19.80
CA SER A 372 8.86 7.76 19.31
C SER A 372 7.36 8.06 19.39
N ALA A 373 6.52 7.17 18.87
CA ALA A 373 5.07 7.34 18.86
C ALA A 373 4.50 7.71 20.24
N LYS A 374 4.91 7.04 21.32
CA LYS A 374 4.44 7.35 22.69
C LYS A 374 4.68 8.81 23.09
N ASP A 375 5.74 9.44 22.60
CA ASP A 375 6.09 10.82 22.97
C ASP A 375 5.11 11.81 22.34
N ILE A 376 4.69 11.53 21.09
CA ILE A 376 3.58 12.25 20.43
C ILE A 376 2.28 12.03 21.21
N LEU A 377 1.97 10.78 21.55
CA LEU A 377 0.69 10.40 22.19
C LEU A 377 0.53 10.95 23.61
N ASN A 378 1.63 11.08 24.36
CA ASN A 378 1.61 11.42 25.78
C ASN A 378 1.94 12.89 26.07
N LYS A 379 2.46 13.64 25.10
CA LYS A 379 2.83 15.06 25.29
C LYS A 379 1.99 15.96 24.38
N SER A 380 1.00 16.62 24.96
CA SER A 380 0.10 17.54 24.24
C SER A 380 0.85 18.64 23.48
N GLN A 381 1.95 19.16 24.04
CA GLN A 381 2.80 20.13 23.35
C GLN A 381 3.37 19.58 22.04
N ILE A 382 3.92 18.35 22.03
CA ILE A 382 4.44 17.72 20.81
C ILE A 382 3.31 17.50 19.81
N TYR A 383 2.21 16.88 20.25
CA TYR A 383 1.03 16.64 19.41
C TYR A 383 0.53 17.93 18.74
N ASN A 384 0.37 19.00 19.52
CA ASN A 384 -0.13 20.28 19.04
C ASN A 384 0.86 20.99 18.13
N ASP A 385 2.17 20.92 18.42
CA ASP A 385 3.20 21.46 17.54
C ASP A 385 3.16 20.75 16.18
N LEU A 386 3.13 19.41 16.14
CA LEU A 386 3.00 18.64 14.89
C LEU A 386 1.70 18.97 14.15
N LYS A 387 0.56 18.96 14.86
CA LYS A 387 -0.75 19.35 14.33
C LYS A 387 -0.74 20.76 13.74
N SER A 388 -0.06 21.72 14.37
CA SER A 388 0.04 23.09 13.86
C SER A 388 0.90 23.20 12.58
N MET A 389 1.90 22.33 12.43
CA MET A 389 2.80 22.33 11.27
C MET A 389 2.28 21.54 10.08
N TYR A 390 1.48 20.51 10.35
CA TYR A 390 0.99 19.56 9.36
C TYR A 390 -0.51 19.68 9.08
N GLY A 391 -1.21 20.55 9.82
CA GLY A 391 -2.66 20.67 9.82
C GLY A 391 -3.35 19.58 10.64
N GLU A 392 -4.66 19.73 10.86
CA GLU A 392 -5.49 18.52 11.03
C GLU A 392 -5.34 17.72 9.75
N TYR A 393 -5.02 16.43 9.83
CA TYR A 393 -5.49 15.53 8.77
C TYR A 393 -7.00 15.46 8.92
N THR A 394 -7.70 16.49 8.45
CA THR A 394 -9.08 16.34 8.01
C THR A 394 -8.98 15.40 6.81
N GLY A 395 -9.58 14.22 6.92
CA GLY A 395 -9.89 13.44 5.73
C GLY A 395 -10.96 14.16 4.88
N GLY A 396 -10.64 15.36 4.41
CA GLY A 396 -11.51 16.29 3.70
C GLY A 396 -10.79 17.61 3.48
N PHE A 397 -10.68 18.00 2.21
CA PHE A 397 -10.51 19.36 1.69
C PHE A 397 -9.51 20.26 2.44
N ASP A 398 -8.31 20.44 1.89
CA ASP A 398 -7.53 21.64 2.18
C ASP A 398 -8.05 22.77 1.29
N SER A 399 -8.77 23.69 1.92
CA SER A 399 -9.28 24.95 1.35
C SER A 399 -8.19 26.03 1.33
N SER A 400 -7.01 25.71 0.80
CA SER A 400 -5.94 26.70 0.59
C SER A 400 -5.34 26.68 -0.81
N ASP A 401 -6.14 26.26 -1.80
CA ASP A 401 -6.10 26.85 -3.14
C ASP A 401 -7.55 27.26 -3.47
N THR A 402 -7.87 28.56 -3.34
CA THR A 402 -9.18 29.07 -3.75
C THR A 402 -9.21 29.26 -5.27
N THR A 403 -9.14 28.13 -5.95
CA THR A 403 -10.13 27.84 -6.98
C THR A 403 -10.82 26.56 -6.51
N GLU A 404 -11.96 26.69 -5.82
CA GLU A 404 -12.83 25.54 -5.54
C GLU A 404 -13.02 24.78 -6.85
N SER A 405 -12.52 23.54 -6.92
CA SER A 405 -12.85 22.68 -8.06
C SER A 405 -14.36 22.61 -8.15
N SER A 406 -14.92 22.96 -9.31
CA SER A 406 -16.37 22.89 -9.54
C SER A 406 -16.90 21.45 -9.47
N VAL A 407 -16.00 20.46 -9.50
CA VAL A 407 -16.32 19.03 -9.48
C VAL A 407 -16.53 18.57 -8.04
N LYS A 408 -17.77 18.22 -7.70
CA LYS A 408 -18.14 17.66 -6.38
C LYS A 408 -17.61 16.24 -6.25
N VAL A 409 -17.36 15.80 -5.02
CA VAL A 409 -16.93 14.43 -4.73
C VAL A 409 -17.85 13.79 -3.71
N THR A 410 -18.40 12.62 -4.03
CA THR A 410 -19.16 11.77 -3.10
C THR A 410 -18.41 10.47 -2.86
N SER A 411 -17.95 10.26 -1.63
CA SER A 411 -17.18 9.07 -1.26
C SER A 411 -18.06 7.95 -0.74
N MET A 412 -17.95 6.77 -1.36
CA MET A 412 -18.53 5.51 -0.90
C MET A 412 -17.40 4.57 -0.49
N ILE A 413 -16.77 4.90 0.63
CA ILE A 413 -15.63 4.16 1.20
C ILE A 413 -16.10 3.50 2.49
N GLY A 414 -16.10 2.17 2.51
CA GLY A 414 -16.42 1.38 3.70
C GLY A 414 -15.19 0.91 4.46
N ALA A 415 -15.39 0.42 5.68
CA ALA A 415 -14.33 -0.16 6.50
C ALA A 415 -13.71 -1.44 5.91
N ASN A 416 -14.40 -2.06 4.95
CA ASN A 416 -14.02 -3.23 4.18
C ASN A 416 -14.93 -3.33 2.93
N ARG A 417 -14.66 -4.29 2.04
CA ARG A 417 -15.45 -4.53 0.82
C ARG A 417 -16.95 -4.77 1.06
N TYR A 418 -17.34 -5.35 2.20
CA TYR A 418 -18.75 -5.60 2.55
C TYR A 418 -19.48 -4.30 2.90
N ASP A 419 -18.83 -3.41 3.68
CA ASP A 419 -19.36 -2.06 3.97
C ASP A 419 -19.39 -1.19 2.71
N THR A 420 -18.36 -1.24 1.86
CA THR A 420 -18.35 -0.52 0.58
C THR A 420 -19.53 -0.96 -0.30
N ALA A 421 -19.78 -2.27 -0.42
CA ALA A 421 -20.94 -2.79 -1.13
C ALA A 421 -22.28 -2.32 -0.50
N ALA A 422 -22.39 -2.28 0.82
CA ALA A 422 -23.58 -1.78 1.50
C ALA A 422 -23.80 -0.26 1.25
N ARG A 423 -22.74 0.53 1.15
CA ARG A 423 -22.82 1.98 0.83
C ARG A 423 -23.27 2.21 -0.60
N ILE A 424 -22.72 1.45 -1.55
CA ILE A 424 -23.16 1.47 -2.94
C ILE A 424 -24.64 1.08 -3.04
N SER A 425 -25.05 0.04 -2.31
CA SER A 425 -26.45 -0.38 -2.22
C SER A 425 -27.37 0.73 -1.70
N LYS A 426 -26.98 1.44 -0.63
CA LYS A 426 -27.74 2.59 -0.12
C LYS A 426 -27.84 3.73 -1.12
N ALA A 427 -26.79 3.98 -1.91
CA ALA A 427 -26.78 5.03 -2.92
C ALA A 427 -27.66 4.70 -4.13
N GLY A 428 -27.66 3.44 -4.60
CA GLY A 428 -28.42 3.01 -5.78
C GLY A 428 -29.86 2.52 -5.51
N TRP A 429 -30.15 2.10 -4.27
CA TRP A 429 -31.40 1.44 -3.86
C TRP A 429 -31.85 1.93 -2.48
N SER A 430 -31.93 3.25 -2.32
CA SER A 430 -32.31 3.91 -1.06
C SER A 430 -33.68 3.47 -0.53
N SER A 431 -34.65 3.22 -1.41
CA SER A 431 -36.01 2.77 -1.05
C SER A 431 -36.17 1.24 -0.92
N GLY A 432 -35.08 0.49 -0.94
CA GLY A 432 -35.10 -0.98 -0.96
C GLY A 432 -34.93 -1.56 -2.35
N SER A 433 -34.93 -2.89 -2.46
CA SER A 433 -34.81 -3.61 -3.73
C SER A 433 -35.58 -4.92 -3.69
N SER A 434 -36.36 -5.22 -4.73
CA SER A 434 -37.11 -6.48 -4.82
C SER A 434 -36.20 -7.71 -4.96
N LYS A 435 -35.05 -7.54 -5.63
CA LYS A 435 -34.02 -8.56 -5.80
C LYS A 435 -32.70 -8.12 -5.17
N VAL A 436 -31.93 -9.06 -4.64
CA VAL A 436 -30.53 -8.83 -4.21
C VAL A 436 -29.66 -9.96 -4.76
N ILE A 437 -28.52 -9.59 -5.34
CA ILE A 437 -27.50 -10.54 -5.75
C ILE A 437 -26.49 -10.69 -4.61
N ILE A 438 -26.15 -11.94 -4.27
CA ILE A 438 -25.13 -12.27 -3.28
C ILE A 438 -23.96 -12.95 -4.00
N ALA A 439 -22.77 -12.38 -3.87
CA ALA A 439 -21.53 -12.92 -4.42
C ALA A 439 -20.45 -13.08 -3.35
N ASN A 440 -19.47 -13.95 -3.60
CA ASN A 440 -18.33 -14.11 -2.72
C ASN A 440 -17.38 -12.92 -2.86
N GLY A 441 -17.23 -12.11 -1.82
CA GLY A 441 -16.33 -10.97 -1.81
C GLY A 441 -14.85 -11.33 -1.85
N LEU A 442 -14.48 -12.61 -1.66
CA LEU A 442 -13.10 -13.08 -1.75
C LEU A 442 -12.73 -13.61 -3.15
N ASN A 443 -13.70 -13.83 -4.03
CA ASN A 443 -13.46 -14.14 -5.44
C ASN A 443 -13.86 -12.92 -6.29
N GLU A 444 -12.86 -12.14 -6.73
CA GLU A 444 -13.09 -10.88 -7.44
C GLU A 444 -13.79 -11.12 -8.79
N MET A 445 -13.34 -12.11 -9.57
CA MET A 445 -13.94 -12.42 -10.87
C MET A 445 -15.42 -12.78 -10.76
N GLU A 446 -15.81 -13.69 -9.85
CA GLU A 446 -17.21 -14.08 -9.65
C GLU A 446 -18.11 -12.88 -9.30
N GLY A 447 -17.61 -11.98 -8.46
CA GLY A 447 -18.34 -10.75 -8.12
C GLY A 447 -18.44 -9.79 -9.30
N ILE A 448 -17.37 -9.63 -10.08
CA ILE A 448 -17.31 -8.71 -11.22
C ILE A 448 -18.27 -9.18 -12.33
N ILE A 449 -18.23 -10.45 -12.73
CA ILE A 449 -19.09 -10.99 -13.79
C ILE A 449 -20.58 -11.06 -13.40
N SER A 450 -20.89 -10.85 -12.11
CA SER A 450 -22.27 -10.74 -11.61
C SER A 450 -22.90 -9.36 -11.86
N ASN A 451 -22.11 -8.32 -12.19
CA ASN A 451 -22.61 -6.96 -12.41
C ASN A 451 -23.66 -6.87 -13.52
N PRO A 452 -23.50 -7.49 -14.70
CA PRO A 452 -24.51 -7.42 -15.75
C PRO A 452 -25.85 -8.09 -15.38
N LEU A 453 -25.80 -9.16 -14.59
CA LEU A 453 -27.01 -9.80 -14.06
C LEU A 453 -27.73 -8.92 -13.05
N ALA A 454 -26.97 -8.34 -12.12
CA ALA A 454 -27.50 -7.41 -11.14
C ALA A 454 -28.14 -6.19 -11.80
N ALA A 455 -27.49 -5.64 -12.84
CA ALA A 455 -28.03 -4.54 -13.65
C ALA A 455 -29.31 -4.94 -14.39
N SER A 456 -29.35 -6.14 -14.99
CA SER A 456 -30.52 -6.67 -15.69
C SER A 456 -31.76 -6.78 -14.79
N TYR A 457 -31.55 -7.08 -13.50
CA TYR A 457 -32.61 -7.11 -12.50
C TYR A 457 -32.83 -5.79 -11.75
N ASN A 458 -32.04 -4.74 -12.03
CA ASN A 458 -31.99 -3.51 -11.23
C ASN A 458 -31.85 -3.82 -9.72
N ALA A 459 -30.89 -4.68 -9.38
CA ALA A 459 -30.65 -5.18 -8.02
C ALA A 459 -29.23 -4.81 -7.54
N PRO A 460 -29.02 -4.51 -6.25
CA PRO A 460 -27.67 -4.36 -5.70
C PRO A 460 -26.96 -5.72 -5.64
N ILE A 461 -25.63 -5.66 -5.66
CA ILE A 461 -24.77 -6.77 -5.24
C ILE A 461 -24.33 -6.52 -3.81
N LEU A 462 -24.56 -7.49 -2.93
CA LEU A 462 -23.94 -7.54 -1.61
C LEU A 462 -22.95 -8.70 -1.56
N LEU A 463 -21.92 -8.55 -0.72
CA LEU A 463 -20.83 -9.51 -0.62
C LEU A 463 -20.97 -10.38 0.63
N VAL A 464 -20.53 -11.62 0.55
CA VAL A 464 -20.33 -12.54 1.69
C VAL A 464 -18.92 -13.12 1.65
N SER A 465 -18.40 -13.64 2.77
CA SER A 465 -17.23 -14.52 2.68
C SER A 465 -17.69 -15.94 2.33
N ASP A 466 -16.74 -16.83 2.06
CA ASP A 466 -17.03 -18.22 1.70
C ASP A 466 -17.94 -18.94 2.72
N ASN A 467 -17.81 -18.60 4.00
CA ASN A 467 -18.48 -19.28 5.11
C ASN A 467 -19.23 -18.37 6.11
N ALA A 468 -19.22 -17.03 5.94
CA ALA A 468 -19.92 -16.12 6.82
C ALA A 468 -20.66 -14.98 6.08
N VAL A 469 -21.87 -14.67 6.55
CA VAL A 469 -22.57 -13.41 6.26
C VAL A 469 -22.09 -12.37 7.28
N ARG A 470 -21.42 -11.33 6.81
CA ARG A 470 -20.92 -10.24 7.67
C ARG A 470 -22.08 -9.36 8.15
N SER A 471 -21.88 -8.67 9.27
CA SER A 471 -22.89 -7.79 9.88
C SER A 471 -23.40 -6.72 8.91
N GLU A 472 -22.52 -6.17 8.09
CA GLU A 472 -22.79 -5.12 7.11
C GLU A 472 -23.75 -5.62 6.04
N THR A 473 -23.49 -6.83 5.53
CA THR A 473 -24.37 -7.52 4.58
C THR A 473 -25.70 -7.93 5.21
N GLU A 474 -25.69 -8.42 6.45
CA GLU A 474 -26.92 -8.78 7.17
C GLU A 474 -27.81 -7.55 7.39
N THR A 475 -27.23 -6.44 7.86
CA THR A 475 -27.95 -5.18 8.08
C THR A 475 -28.51 -4.64 6.76
N GLU A 476 -27.72 -4.68 5.69
CA GLU A 476 -28.15 -4.16 4.40
C GLU A 476 -29.22 -5.05 3.74
N LEU A 477 -29.14 -6.37 3.86
CA LEU A 477 -30.21 -7.29 3.43
C LEU A 477 -31.54 -6.98 4.11
N LYS A 478 -31.51 -6.73 5.43
CA LYS A 478 -32.71 -6.35 6.19
C LYS A 478 -33.29 -5.01 5.72
N ARG A 479 -32.42 -4.03 5.47
CA ARG A 479 -32.82 -2.70 4.97
C ARG A 479 -33.46 -2.79 3.59
N LEU A 480 -32.88 -3.59 2.69
CA LEU A 480 -33.36 -3.75 1.33
C LEU A 480 -34.71 -4.46 1.26
N ASN A 481 -34.99 -5.34 2.23
CA ASN A 481 -36.22 -6.12 2.35
C ASN A 481 -36.66 -6.78 1.02
N PRO A 482 -35.81 -7.62 0.40
CA PRO A 482 -36.11 -8.20 -0.91
C PRO A 482 -37.22 -9.26 -0.86
N SER A 483 -37.88 -9.45 -2.01
CA SER A 483 -38.74 -10.61 -2.26
C SER A 483 -37.96 -11.81 -2.81
N GLU A 484 -36.76 -11.60 -3.35
CA GLU A 484 -35.89 -12.64 -3.87
C GLU A 484 -34.40 -12.34 -3.62
N VAL A 485 -33.65 -13.33 -3.18
CA VAL A 485 -32.19 -13.29 -3.07
C VAL A 485 -31.57 -14.36 -3.98
N ILE A 486 -30.64 -13.95 -4.83
CA ILE A 486 -29.97 -14.83 -5.79
C ILE A 486 -28.50 -14.94 -5.38
N ILE A 487 -28.10 -16.12 -4.94
CA ILE A 487 -26.71 -16.43 -4.60
C ILE A 487 -25.99 -16.86 -5.88
N VAL A 488 -24.90 -16.18 -6.22
CA VAL A 488 -24.07 -16.48 -7.38
C VAL A 488 -22.82 -17.23 -6.91
N GLY A 489 -22.57 -18.39 -7.51
CA GLY A 489 -21.43 -19.24 -7.19
C GLY A 489 -21.84 -20.58 -6.60
N GLY A 490 -21.06 -21.63 -6.92
CA GLY A 490 -21.24 -22.96 -6.35
C GLY A 490 -20.93 -23.03 -4.86
N THR A 491 -21.22 -24.17 -4.24
CA THR A 491 -21.03 -24.39 -2.79
C THR A 491 -19.56 -24.39 -2.36
N SER A 492 -18.62 -24.54 -3.30
CA SER A 492 -17.19 -24.35 -3.06
C SER A 492 -16.79 -22.88 -2.88
N SER A 493 -17.55 -21.95 -3.48
CA SER A 493 -17.32 -20.50 -3.34
C SER A 493 -18.19 -19.90 -2.24
N VAL A 494 -19.49 -20.17 -2.26
CA VAL A 494 -20.44 -19.70 -1.24
C VAL A 494 -21.09 -20.91 -0.57
N LYS A 495 -20.61 -21.28 0.62
CA LYS A 495 -21.02 -22.52 1.32
C LYS A 495 -22.53 -22.55 1.60
N SER A 496 -23.09 -23.75 1.72
CA SER A 496 -24.53 -23.95 1.94
C SER A 496 -25.05 -23.32 3.24
N ASN A 497 -24.19 -23.17 4.26
CA ASN A 497 -24.56 -22.49 5.51
C ASN A 497 -24.90 -21.00 5.30
N ILE A 498 -24.34 -20.35 4.27
CA ILE A 498 -24.67 -18.98 3.89
C ILE A 498 -26.12 -18.88 3.45
N GLU A 499 -26.58 -19.82 2.63
CA GLU A 499 -27.96 -19.84 2.14
C GLU A 499 -28.95 -19.98 3.29
N SER A 500 -28.69 -20.89 4.23
CA SER A 500 -29.48 -21.04 5.44
C SER A 500 -29.52 -19.75 6.27
N LYS A 501 -28.35 -19.11 6.46
CA LYS A 501 -28.25 -17.85 7.19
C LYS A 501 -29.02 -16.71 6.50
N ILE A 502 -28.95 -16.61 5.18
CA ILE A 502 -29.71 -15.61 4.40
C ILE A 502 -31.22 -15.84 4.55
N LYS A 503 -31.69 -17.09 4.42
CA LYS A 503 -33.11 -17.44 4.65
C LYS A 503 -33.57 -17.01 6.05
N SER A 504 -32.72 -17.13 7.07
CA SER A 504 -33.05 -16.64 8.42
C SER A 504 -33.06 -15.11 8.53
N ILE A 505 -32.25 -14.39 7.75
CA ILE A 505 -32.20 -12.91 7.75
C ILE A 505 -33.43 -12.32 7.05
N VAL A 506 -33.86 -12.93 5.94
CA VAL A 506 -34.99 -12.49 5.10
C VAL A 506 -36.02 -13.62 4.92
N PRO A 507 -36.77 -14.01 5.96
CA PRO A 507 -37.63 -15.21 5.93
C PRO A 507 -38.81 -15.13 4.95
N LYS A 508 -39.13 -13.94 4.43
CA LYS A 508 -40.19 -13.72 3.43
C LYS A 508 -39.67 -13.75 1.99
N ALA A 509 -38.36 -13.74 1.78
CA ALA A 509 -37.76 -13.76 0.46
C ALA A 509 -37.61 -15.20 -0.05
N SER A 510 -37.82 -15.42 -1.35
CA SER A 510 -37.31 -16.63 -1.99
C SER A 510 -35.78 -16.54 -2.07
N VAL A 511 -35.09 -17.65 -1.80
CA VAL A 511 -33.62 -17.70 -1.89
C VAL A 511 -33.26 -18.83 -2.84
N ARG A 512 -32.57 -18.49 -3.94
CA ARG A 512 -32.10 -19.46 -4.94
C ARG A 512 -30.64 -19.22 -5.28
N ARG A 513 -30.02 -20.23 -5.90
CA ARG A 513 -28.60 -20.21 -6.27
C ARG A 513 -28.41 -20.42 -7.77
N ILE A 514 -27.53 -19.62 -8.37
CA ILE A 514 -26.93 -19.89 -9.68
C ILE A 514 -25.69 -20.75 -9.41
N ASN A 515 -25.88 -22.06 -9.52
CA ASN A 515 -24.87 -23.05 -9.15
C ASN A 515 -24.00 -23.42 -10.34
N ALA A 516 -22.71 -23.14 -10.26
CA ALA A 516 -21.70 -23.58 -11.22
C ALA A 516 -20.34 -23.71 -10.52
N SER A 517 -19.48 -24.59 -11.04
CA SER A 517 -18.12 -24.77 -10.55
C SER A 517 -17.13 -24.04 -11.46
N GLY A 518 -16.33 -23.15 -10.88
CA GLY A 518 -15.35 -22.33 -11.60
C GLY A 518 -15.98 -21.15 -12.33
N GLU A 519 -15.18 -20.09 -12.51
CA GLU A 519 -15.60 -18.80 -13.07
C GLU A 519 -16.08 -18.91 -14.53
N ILE A 520 -15.47 -19.79 -15.32
CA ILE A 520 -15.85 -20.07 -16.72
C ILE A 520 -17.30 -20.55 -16.79
N ASN A 521 -17.63 -21.64 -16.07
CA ASN A 521 -18.99 -22.18 -16.10
C ASN A 521 -19.99 -21.26 -15.41
N LEU A 522 -19.55 -20.54 -14.37
CA LEU A 522 -20.37 -19.54 -13.71
C LEU A 522 -20.75 -18.39 -14.65
N SER A 523 -19.82 -17.92 -15.48
CA SER A 523 -20.09 -16.87 -16.46
C SER A 523 -21.18 -17.28 -17.47
N VAL A 524 -21.15 -18.55 -17.94
CA VAL A 524 -22.19 -19.11 -18.80
C VAL A 524 -23.52 -19.27 -18.05
N ALA A 525 -23.50 -19.69 -16.78
CA ALA A 525 -24.71 -19.80 -15.97
C ALA A 525 -25.36 -18.42 -15.74
N ILE A 526 -24.55 -17.38 -15.52
CA ILE A 526 -25.00 -15.99 -15.42
C ILE A 526 -25.58 -15.53 -16.77
N ALA A 527 -24.92 -15.84 -17.89
CA ALA A 527 -25.39 -15.48 -19.22
C ALA A 527 -26.79 -16.06 -19.53
N LYS A 528 -27.03 -17.33 -19.17
CA LYS A 528 -28.36 -17.95 -19.26
C LYS A 528 -29.42 -17.26 -18.41
N GLU A 529 -29.04 -16.66 -17.28
CA GLU A 529 -29.98 -15.92 -16.42
C GLU A 529 -30.28 -14.53 -16.97
N ILE A 530 -29.29 -13.88 -17.58
CA ILE A 530 -29.49 -12.60 -18.29
C ILE A 530 -30.40 -12.79 -19.50
N ASP A 531 -30.20 -13.87 -20.28
CA ASP A 531 -30.99 -14.17 -21.48
C ASP A 531 -32.49 -14.36 -21.19
N LYS A 532 -32.83 -14.87 -19.99
CA LYS A 532 -34.23 -14.94 -19.50
C LYS A 532 -34.86 -13.56 -19.28
N VAL A 533 -34.05 -12.53 -19.07
CA VAL A 533 -34.51 -11.14 -18.84
C VAL A 533 -34.60 -10.38 -20.16
N SER A 534 -33.60 -10.55 -21.02
CA SER A 534 -33.51 -9.92 -22.32
C SER A 534 -32.67 -10.80 -23.24
N PRO A 535 -33.15 -11.14 -24.46
CA PRO A 535 -32.37 -11.93 -25.40
C PRO A 535 -30.97 -11.35 -25.61
N VAL A 536 -29.95 -12.18 -25.42
CA VAL A 536 -28.55 -11.76 -25.53
C VAL A 536 -28.09 -11.89 -26.97
N ASN A 537 -27.68 -10.78 -27.59
CA ASN A 537 -27.09 -10.75 -28.93
C ASN A 537 -25.60 -10.35 -28.93
N LYS A 538 -25.13 -9.74 -27.84
CA LYS A 538 -23.77 -9.25 -27.65
C LYS A 538 -23.16 -9.81 -26.37
N ILE A 539 -21.87 -10.14 -26.42
CA ILE A 539 -21.09 -10.56 -25.24
C ILE A 539 -19.81 -9.75 -25.06
N TYR A 540 -19.30 -9.77 -23.82
CA TYR A 540 -17.95 -9.34 -23.48
C TYR A 540 -17.16 -10.56 -23.03
N MET A 541 -15.89 -10.67 -23.39
CA MET A 541 -15.06 -11.85 -23.09
C MET A 541 -13.71 -11.46 -22.51
N THR A 542 -13.30 -12.12 -21.42
CA THR A 542 -11.97 -11.96 -20.82
C THR A 542 -11.36 -13.32 -20.42
N GLY A 543 -10.06 -13.32 -20.14
CA GLY A 543 -9.37 -14.46 -19.54
C GLY A 543 -9.61 -14.59 -18.03
N THR A 544 -9.27 -15.75 -17.46
CA THR A 544 -9.36 -16.00 -16.00
C THR A 544 -8.51 -15.04 -15.17
N ASP A 545 -7.39 -14.53 -15.71
CA ASP A 545 -6.51 -13.56 -15.03
C ASP A 545 -6.85 -12.10 -15.36
N GLY A 546 -8.06 -11.85 -15.88
CA GLY A 546 -8.49 -10.58 -16.48
C GLY A 546 -9.48 -9.77 -15.64
N GLU A 547 -9.40 -9.80 -14.30
CA GLU A 547 -10.40 -9.16 -13.41
C GLU A 547 -10.50 -7.65 -13.64
N ALA A 548 -9.37 -6.97 -13.80
CA ALA A 548 -9.37 -5.52 -14.05
C ALA A 548 -9.95 -5.17 -15.43
N ASP A 549 -9.73 -6.03 -16.42
CA ASP A 549 -10.26 -5.89 -17.76
C ASP A 549 -11.78 -6.14 -17.77
N ALA A 550 -12.25 -7.14 -17.01
CA ALA A 550 -13.68 -7.39 -16.79
C ALA A 550 -14.36 -6.24 -16.05
N LEU A 551 -13.74 -5.71 -15.00
CA LEU A 551 -14.29 -4.59 -14.22
C LEU A 551 -14.39 -3.33 -15.07
N SER A 552 -13.42 -3.09 -15.95
CA SER A 552 -13.41 -1.93 -16.86
C SER A 552 -14.66 -1.88 -17.73
N VAL A 553 -15.20 -3.03 -18.14
CA VAL A 553 -16.40 -3.12 -18.98
C VAL A 553 -17.68 -3.45 -18.21
N ALA A 554 -17.61 -3.73 -16.90
CA ALA A 554 -18.75 -4.17 -16.09
C ALA A 554 -19.95 -3.21 -16.13
N ALA A 555 -19.69 -1.90 -16.12
CA ALA A 555 -20.73 -0.88 -16.22
C ALA A 555 -21.43 -0.93 -17.58
N LYS A 556 -20.66 -1.00 -18.67
CA LYS A 556 -21.19 -1.04 -20.04
C LYS A 556 -21.92 -2.35 -20.33
N ALA A 557 -21.35 -3.47 -19.91
CA ALA A 557 -21.97 -4.78 -19.99
C ALA A 557 -23.33 -4.81 -19.27
N GLY A 558 -23.43 -4.20 -18.08
CA GLY A 558 -24.71 -4.05 -17.39
C GLY A 558 -25.71 -3.13 -18.10
N GLU A 559 -25.25 -2.01 -18.67
CA GLU A 559 -26.11 -1.09 -19.43
C GLU A 559 -26.73 -1.77 -20.66
N GLU A 560 -25.93 -2.59 -21.36
CA GLU A 560 -26.36 -3.32 -22.56
C GLU A 560 -27.05 -4.65 -22.23
N LYS A 561 -27.13 -5.04 -20.95
CA LYS A 561 -27.58 -6.36 -20.51
C LYS A 561 -26.85 -7.50 -21.24
N ALA A 562 -25.55 -7.30 -21.45
CA ALA A 562 -24.65 -8.25 -22.09
C ALA A 562 -23.82 -8.98 -21.02
N PRO A 563 -23.71 -10.32 -21.06
CA PRO A 563 -22.88 -11.06 -20.12
C PRO A 563 -21.38 -10.81 -20.36
N ILE A 564 -20.59 -10.96 -19.30
CA ILE A 564 -19.14 -11.09 -19.38
C ILE A 564 -18.82 -12.58 -19.26
N LEU A 565 -18.40 -13.21 -20.36
CA LEU A 565 -17.95 -14.59 -20.39
C LEU A 565 -16.45 -14.69 -20.06
N VAL A 566 -16.10 -15.68 -19.24
CA VAL A 566 -14.71 -15.97 -18.85
C VAL A 566 -14.24 -17.21 -19.58
N THR A 567 -12.99 -17.20 -20.06
CA THR A 567 -12.38 -18.32 -20.78
C THR A 567 -10.94 -18.55 -20.32
N ASP A 568 -10.41 -19.74 -20.57
CA ASP A 568 -8.97 -19.96 -20.45
C ASP A 568 -8.23 -19.09 -21.47
N LYS A 569 -7.00 -18.68 -21.13
CA LYS A 569 -6.18 -17.80 -21.97
C LYS A 569 -6.06 -18.27 -23.43
N ASN A 570 -5.86 -19.57 -23.63
CA ASN A 570 -5.48 -20.13 -24.94
C ASN A 570 -6.57 -21.00 -25.60
N SER A 571 -7.67 -21.27 -24.90
CA SER A 571 -8.70 -22.20 -25.37
C SER A 571 -10.09 -21.71 -25.00
N LEU A 572 -11.00 -21.77 -25.97
CA LEU A 572 -12.42 -21.54 -25.74
C LEU A 572 -13.07 -22.84 -25.23
N SER A 573 -13.60 -22.81 -24.01
CA SER A 573 -14.21 -24.01 -23.42
C SER A 573 -15.46 -24.45 -24.19
N SER A 574 -15.77 -25.75 -24.12
CA SER A 574 -16.97 -26.30 -24.78
C SER A 574 -18.25 -25.65 -24.23
N SER A 575 -18.34 -25.41 -22.92
CA SER A 575 -19.51 -24.77 -22.30
C SER A 575 -19.75 -23.35 -22.84
N VAL A 576 -18.69 -22.57 -23.05
CA VAL A 576 -18.79 -21.22 -23.64
C VAL A 576 -19.15 -21.31 -25.11
N SER A 577 -18.43 -22.11 -25.90
CA SER A 577 -18.65 -22.21 -27.35
C SER A 577 -20.04 -22.76 -27.72
N THR A 578 -20.55 -23.75 -26.98
CA THR A 578 -21.92 -24.26 -27.16
C THR A 578 -22.95 -23.18 -26.86
N TRP A 579 -22.81 -22.47 -25.74
CA TRP A 579 -23.75 -21.41 -25.39
C TRP A 579 -23.78 -20.27 -26.41
N ILE A 580 -22.62 -19.86 -26.94
CA ILE A 580 -22.52 -18.85 -27.99
C ILE A 580 -23.30 -19.27 -29.25
N LYS A 581 -23.16 -20.53 -29.69
CA LYS A 581 -23.86 -21.06 -30.87
C LYS A 581 -25.37 -21.13 -30.64
N ASP A 582 -25.78 -21.70 -29.51
CA ASP A 582 -27.20 -21.94 -29.20
C ASP A 582 -27.99 -20.63 -29.08
N ASN A 583 -27.35 -19.52 -28.72
CA ASN A 583 -27.97 -18.21 -28.55
C ASN A 583 -27.78 -17.27 -29.75
N ASN A 584 -27.18 -17.75 -30.85
CA ASN A 584 -26.95 -16.98 -32.09
C ASN A 584 -26.31 -15.61 -31.82
N ILE A 585 -25.29 -15.59 -30.97
CA ILE A 585 -24.55 -14.36 -30.67
C ILE A 585 -24.03 -13.74 -31.98
N SER A 586 -24.19 -12.43 -32.12
CA SER A 586 -23.85 -11.69 -33.34
C SER A 586 -22.76 -10.65 -33.15
N ASP A 587 -22.44 -10.28 -31.91
CA ASP A 587 -21.38 -9.34 -31.60
C ASP A 587 -20.62 -9.75 -30.32
N ALA A 588 -19.33 -9.46 -30.28
CA ALA A 588 -18.48 -9.73 -29.13
C ALA A 588 -17.30 -8.77 -29.04
N TYR A 589 -16.90 -8.43 -27.82
CA TYR A 589 -15.65 -7.72 -27.52
C TYR A 589 -14.74 -8.57 -26.65
N PHE A 590 -13.43 -8.51 -26.90
CA PHE A 590 -12.41 -9.29 -26.20
C PHE A 590 -11.51 -8.36 -25.39
N LEU A 591 -11.56 -8.48 -24.07
CA LEU A 591 -10.93 -7.56 -23.13
C LEU A 591 -9.57 -8.12 -22.70
N GLY A 592 -8.57 -7.24 -22.70
CA GLY A 592 -7.19 -7.58 -22.37
C GLY A 592 -6.34 -7.88 -23.60
N GLN A 593 -5.03 -7.80 -23.42
CA GLN A 593 -4.05 -8.14 -24.44
C GLN A 593 -3.87 -9.66 -24.59
N ASN A 594 -3.03 -10.11 -25.53
CA ASN A 594 -2.77 -11.52 -25.79
C ASN A 594 -2.34 -12.32 -24.52
N MET A 595 -1.74 -11.63 -23.53
CA MET A 595 -1.39 -12.23 -22.25
C MET A 595 -2.59 -12.68 -21.40
N VAL A 596 -3.76 -12.07 -21.58
CA VAL A 596 -5.03 -12.37 -20.88
C VAL A 596 -5.92 -13.28 -21.73
N ILE A 597 -6.11 -12.95 -23.01
CA ILE A 597 -6.93 -13.72 -23.95
C ILE A 597 -6.23 -13.77 -25.31
N SER A 598 -5.84 -14.96 -25.76
CA SER A 598 -5.02 -15.13 -26.95
C SER A 598 -5.79 -14.90 -28.25
N ASP A 599 -5.07 -14.67 -29.35
CA ASP A 599 -5.68 -14.57 -30.67
C ASP A 599 -6.29 -15.91 -31.14
N SER A 600 -5.85 -17.06 -30.60
CA SER A 600 -6.46 -18.36 -30.91
C SER A 600 -7.88 -18.47 -30.34
N VAL A 601 -8.12 -17.90 -29.16
CA VAL A 601 -9.46 -17.81 -28.59
C VAL A 601 -10.34 -16.89 -29.43
N ILE A 602 -9.83 -15.72 -29.83
CA ILE A 602 -10.58 -14.78 -30.69
C ILE A 602 -10.96 -15.42 -32.01
N LYS A 603 -10.03 -16.11 -32.69
CA LYS A 603 -10.32 -16.85 -33.93
C LYS A 603 -11.37 -17.94 -33.73
N SER A 604 -11.31 -18.64 -32.60
CA SER A 604 -12.30 -19.68 -32.27
C SER A 604 -13.69 -19.08 -32.07
N ALA A 605 -13.78 -17.95 -31.37
CA ALA A 605 -15.03 -17.23 -31.15
C ALA A 605 -15.59 -16.63 -32.45
N ASP A 606 -14.75 -16.00 -33.28
CA ASP A 606 -15.13 -15.41 -34.58
C ASP A 606 -15.71 -16.46 -35.53
N SER A 607 -15.21 -17.71 -35.49
CA SER A 607 -15.74 -18.81 -36.32
C SER A 607 -17.14 -19.29 -35.94
N ILE A 608 -17.66 -18.91 -34.76
CA ILE A 608 -18.94 -19.39 -34.23
C ILE A 608 -19.94 -18.26 -33.93
N ILE A 609 -19.48 -17.01 -33.92
CA ILE A 609 -20.32 -15.82 -33.79
C ILE A 609 -20.77 -15.40 -35.19
N SER A 610 -22.04 -15.02 -35.31
CA SER A 610 -22.63 -14.76 -36.64
C SER A 610 -22.12 -13.47 -37.31
N GLY A 611 -21.60 -12.52 -36.53
CA GLY A 611 -20.91 -11.32 -37.02
C GLY A 611 -19.38 -11.45 -36.98
N SER A 612 -18.68 -10.58 -37.73
CA SER A 612 -17.21 -10.53 -37.67
C SER A 612 -16.73 -9.77 -36.44
N VAL A 613 -15.98 -10.45 -35.59
CA VAL A 613 -15.52 -9.95 -34.28
C VAL A 613 -14.00 -10.05 -34.11
N SER A 614 -13.28 -10.60 -35.09
CA SER A 614 -11.81 -10.71 -35.06
C SER A 614 -11.06 -9.40 -34.77
N GLY A 615 -11.66 -8.24 -35.11
CA GLY A 615 -11.13 -6.90 -34.84
C GLY A 615 -11.55 -6.27 -33.50
N ASN A 616 -12.34 -6.95 -32.67
CA ASN A 616 -12.99 -6.37 -31.48
C ASN A 616 -12.18 -6.53 -30.18
N ARG A 617 -10.84 -6.64 -30.26
CA ARG A 617 -9.98 -6.62 -29.08
C ARG A 617 -9.90 -5.22 -28.47
N ILE A 618 -9.98 -5.13 -27.15
CA ILE A 618 -9.71 -3.92 -26.37
C ILE A 618 -8.76 -4.29 -25.24
N GLY A 619 -7.47 -3.99 -25.40
CA GLY A 619 -6.45 -4.26 -24.39
C GLY A 619 -5.30 -3.27 -24.47
N GLY A 620 -4.86 -2.74 -23.33
CA GLY A 620 -3.69 -1.88 -23.21
C GLY A 620 -2.47 -2.64 -22.69
N ALA A 621 -1.32 -1.97 -22.56
CA ALA A 621 -0.11 -2.54 -21.98
C ALA A 621 -0.28 -2.92 -20.50
N ASN A 622 -1.25 -2.32 -19.82
CA ASN A 622 -1.59 -2.60 -18.44
C ASN A 622 -3.11 -2.37 -18.21
N ARG A 623 -3.58 -2.62 -16.98
CA ARG A 623 -5.00 -2.49 -16.60
C ARG A 623 -5.56 -1.06 -16.72
N ASN A 624 -4.73 -0.05 -16.49
CA ASN A 624 -5.10 1.36 -16.56
C ASN A 624 -5.34 1.77 -18.01
N GLU A 625 -4.44 1.34 -18.91
CA GLU A 625 -4.57 1.58 -20.33
C GLU A 625 -5.73 0.79 -20.94
N THR A 626 -5.96 -0.48 -20.55
CA THR A 626 -7.18 -1.21 -20.97
C THR A 626 -8.44 -0.45 -20.52
N ASN A 627 -8.47 0.04 -19.28
CA ASN A 627 -9.58 0.83 -18.77
C ASN A 627 -9.79 2.12 -19.60
N ALA A 628 -8.72 2.84 -19.92
CA ALA A 628 -8.78 4.03 -20.79
C ALA A 628 -9.34 3.69 -22.18
N LEU A 629 -8.92 2.58 -22.79
CA LEU A 629 -9.39 2.14 -24.10
C LEU A 629 -10.86 1.71 -24.08
N VAL A 630 -11.32 1.08 -22.99
CA VAL A 630 -12.75 0.76 -22.78
C VAL A 630 -13.58 2.04 -22.64
N ILE A 631 -13.09 3.02 -21.86
CA ILE A 631 -13.73 4.33 -21.72
C ILE A 631 -13.81 5.02 -23.08
N ASP A 632 -12.69 5.13 -23.79
CA ASP A 632 -12.65 5.73 -25.12
C ASP A 632 -13.63 5.03 -26.06
N LYS A 633 -13.63 3.70 -26.14
CA LYS A 633 -14.48 2.94 -27.07
C LYS A 633 -15.97 3.14 -26.82
N PHE A 634 -16.43 3.07 -25.57
CA PHE A 634 -17.87 2.97 -25.27
C PHE A 634 -18.50 4.25 -24.71
N TYR A 635 -17.69 5.17 -24.18
CA TYR A 635 -18.15 6.38 -23.49
C TYR A 635 -17.77 7.60 -24.33
N LYS A 636 -18.49 7.79 -25.44
CA LYS A 636 -18.15 8.79 -26.48
C LYS A 636 -18.61 10.22 -26.20
N THR A 637 -19.51 10.43 -25.25
CA THR A 637 -19.91 11.80 -24.88
C THR A 637 -18.77 12.49 -24.11
N SER A 638 -18.72 13.81 -24.18
CA SER A 638 -17.74 14.61 -23.43
C SER A 638 -18.26 14.90 -22.03
N ASP A 639 -19.54 15.21 -21.88
CA ASP A 639 -20.13 15.59 -20.59
C ASP A 639 -20.89 14.43 -19.93
N TYR A 640 -20.63 14.22 -18.64
CA TYR A 640 -21.29 13.25 -17.80
C TYR A 640 -21.81 13.90 -16.52
N ASN A 641 -23.03 13.56 -16.09
CA ASN A 641 -23.56 14.04 -14.81
C ASN A 641 -22.75 13.57 -13.59
N SER A 642 -22.10 12.40 -13.72
CA SER A 642 -21.15 11.90 -12.75
C SER A 642 -20.17 10.93 -13.42
N ILE A 643 -19.03 10.63 -12.79
CA ILE A 643 -18.21 9.47 -13.11
C ILE A 643 -17.89 8.66 -11.85
N ILE A 644 -17.51 7.39 -12.01
CA ILE A 644 -17.03 6.57 -10.90
C ILE A 644 -15.51 6.44 -10.98
N VAL A 645 -14.83 6.63 -9.85
CA VAL A 645 -13.39 6.39 -9.72
C VAL A 645 -13.15 5.38 -8.61
N THR A 646 -12.37 4.34 -8.91
CA THR A 646 -12.00 3.29 -7.95
C THR A 646 -10.54 2.88 -8.11
N LYS A 647 -9.95 2.24 -7.10
CA LYS A 647 -8.54 1.81 -7.15
C LYS A 647 -8.37 0.67 -8.16
N ASN A 648 -7.29 0.69 -8.92
CA ASN A 648 -6.98 -0.34 -9.91
C ASN A 648 -6.47 -1.66 -9.28
N ARG A 649 -6.01 -1.64 -8.03
CA ARG A 649 -5.56 -2.82 -7.25
C ARG A 649 -5.44 -2.49 -5.75
N PRO A 650 -5.87 -3.38 -4.83
CA PRO A 650 -6.73 -4.54 -5.08
C PRO A 650 -8.14 -4.11 -5.55
N LEU A 651 -8.85 -4.98 -6.27
CA LEU A 651 -10.20 -4.67 -6.80
C LEU A 651 -11.33 -4.99 -5.82
N ALA A 652 -11.00 -5.58 -4.68
CA ALA A 652 -11.86 -5.87 -3.53
C ALA A 652 -13.04 -4.90 -3.33
N ASP A 653 -12.77 -3.60 -3.26
CA ASP A 653 -13.79 -2.57 -2.98
C ASP A 653 -14.53 -2.10 -4.25
N ALA A 654 -14.00 -2.45 -5.42
CA ALA A 654 -14.51 -2.08 -6.73
C ALA A 654 -15.50 -3.11 -7.30
N ILE A 655 -15.56 -4.33 -6.75
CA ILE A 655 -16.37 -5.47 -7.25
C ILE A 655 -17.81 -5.05 -7.60
N THR A 656 -18.45 -4.25 -6.75
CA THR A 656 -19.86 -3.85 -6.88
C THR A 656 -20.07 -2.48 -7.53
N SER A 657 -18.98 -1.81 -7.96
CA SER A 657 -19.07 -0.51 -8.63
C SER A 657 -19.75 -0.59 -10.00
N GLY A 658 -19.60 -1.73 -10.70
CA GLY A 658 -20.18 -1.99 -12.03
C GLY A 658 -21.69 -1.76 -12.09
N VAL A 659 -22.44 -2.33 -11.15
CA VAL A 659 -23.90 -2.24 -11.17
C VAL A 659 -24.40 -0.83 -10.87
N TYR A 660 -23.69 -0.08 -10.02
CA TYR A 660 -24.04 1.32 -9.74
C TYR A 660 -23.67 2.24 -10.91
N ALA A 661 -22.49 2.05 -11.50
CA ALA A 661 -22.09 2.75 -12.72
C ALA A 661 -23.05 2.48 -13.89
N SER A 662 -23.49 1.22 -14.05
CA SER A 662 -24.50 0.82 -15.04
C SER A 662 -25.84 1.54 -14.80
N LYS A 663 -26.30 1.60 -13.55
CA LYS A 663 -27.52 2.33 -13.17
C LYS A 663 -27.44 3.81 -13.52
N LEU A 664 -26.27 4.42 -13.34
CA LEU A 664 -26.00 5.82 -13.66
C LEU A 664 -25.68 6.05 -15.15
N LYS A 665 -25.34 4.99 -15.90
CA LYS A 665 -24.84 5.02 -17.29
C LYS A 665 -23.55 5.83 -17.45
N VAL A 666 -22.59 5.59 -16.56
CA VAL A 666 -21.32 6.34 -16.48
C VAL A 666 -20.12 5.39 -16.53
N PRO A 667 -18.94 5.87 -16.95
CA PRO A 667 -17.72 5.07 -16.94
C PRO A 667 -17.21 4.81 -15.51
N ILE A 668 -16.43 3.73 -15.37
CA ILE A 668 -15.59 3.47 -14.21
C ILE A 668 -14.14 3.74 -14.60
N VAL A 669 -13.50 4.65 -13.89
CA VAL A 669 -12.06 4.94 -13.99
C VAL A 669 -11.31 4.09 -12.96
N LEU A 670 -10.38 3.26 -13.42
CA LEU A 670 -9.47 2.51 -12.56
C LEU A 670 -8.20 3.33 -12.31
N ALA A 671 -8.04 3.86 -11.10
CA ALA A 671 -6.93 4.73 -10.72
C ALA A 671 -5.79 3.93 -10.08
N GLY A 672 -4.58 4.06 -10.64
CA GLY A 672 -3.34 3.58 -10.02
C GLY A 672 -2.76 4.57 -9.01
N ASN A 673 -1.48 4.38 -8.67
CA ASN A 673 -0.73 5.38 -7.88
C ASN A 673 -0.51 6.67 -8.68
N GLU A 674 -0.45 6.55 -10.01
CA GLU A 674 -0.37 7.61 -11.02
C GLU A 674 -1.32 7.27 -12.19
N LEU A 675 -1.69 8.28 -12.99
CA LEU A 675 -2.37 8.09 -14.29
C LEU A 675 -1.32 7.82 -15.37
N ASP A 676 -1.62 6.93 -16.31
CA ASP A 676 -0.81 6.82 -17.52
C ASP A 676 -1.24 7.82 -18.60
N ASP A 677 -0.37 8.06 -19.58
CA ASP A 677 -0.58 9.03 -20.66
C ASP A 677 -1.89 8.79 -21.43
N LYS A 678 -2.29 7.52 -21.58
CA LYS A 678 -3.52 7.16 -22.29
C LYS A 678 -4.75 7.48 -21.45
N GLN A 679 -4.74 7.20 -20.15
CA GLN A 679 -5.77 7.61 -19.21
C GLN A 679 -5.92 9.13 -19.21
N GLU A 680 -4.83 9.89 -19.11
CA GLU A 680 -4.88 11.35 -19.12
C GLU A 680 -5.47 11.88 -20.42
N SER A 681 -5.02 11.35 -21.56
CA SER A 681 -5.54 11.73 -22.88
C SER A 681 -7.05 11.46 -22.98
N VAL A 682 -7.51 10.27 -22.58
CA VAL A 682 -8.94 9.93 -22.64
C VAL A 682 -9.76 10.76 -21.67
N LEU A 683 -9.31 10.91 -20.43
CA LEU A 683 -10.03 11.65 -19.38
C LEU A 683 -10.06 13.15 -19.64
N SER A 684 -9.02 13.73 -20.27
CA SER A 684 -9.01 15.16 -20.65
C SER A 684 -10.11 15.54 -21.64
N SER A 685 -10.67 14.56 -22.35
CA SER A 685 -11.82 14.77 -23.25
C SER A 685 -13.18 14.69 -22.54
N LYS A 686 -13.19 14.40 -21.23
CA LYS A 686 -14.39 14.16 -20.43
C LYS A 686 -14.54 15.24 -19.37
N LYS A 687 -15.78 15.60 -19.07
CA LYS A 687 -16.15 16.53 -18.01
C LYS A 687 -17.23 15.94 -17.13
N SER A 688 -17.16 16.24 -15.85
CA SER A 688 -18.22 15.84 -14.93
C SER A 688 -18.28 16.72 -13.69
N PRO A 689 -19.47 17.20 -13.28
CA PRO A 689 -19.60 18.01 -12.06
C PRO A 689 -19.59 17.15 -10.78
N LEU A 690 -19.51 15.82 -10.88
CA LEU A 690 -19.55 14.91 -9.74
C LEU A 690 -18.70 13.66 -9.95
N ILE A 691 -17.85 13.35 -8.99
CA ILE A 691 -17.11 12.09 -8.91
C ILE A 691 -17.64 11.25 -7.75
N TYR A 692 -18.03 10.01 -8.04
CA TYR A 692 -18.25 8.98 -7.03
C TYR A 692 -16.94 8.22 -6.79
N ARG A 693 -16.32 8.47 -5.63
CA ARG A 693 -15.10 7.76 -5.21
C ARG A 693 -15.48 6.48 -4.48
N ILE A 694 -15.23 5.33 -5.09
CA ILE A 694 -15.58 4.01 -4.55
C ILE A 694 -14.33 3.28 -4.07
N GLY A 695 -14.35 2.86 -2.80
CA GLY A 695 -13.23 2.14 -2.18
C GLY A 695 -12.09 3.05 -1.75
N GLY A 696 -11.32 2.58 -0.75
CA GLY A 696 -10.19 3.32 -0.20
C GLY A 696 -8.91 3.18 -1.04
N GLY A 697 -7.88 3.96 -0.68
CA GLY A 697 -6.50 3.70 -1.13
C GLY A 697 -6.08 4.28 -2.48
N ILE A 698 -6.91 5.09 -3.15
CA ILE A 698 -6.45 5.96 -4.26
C ILE A 698 -5.62 7.11 -3.68
N THR A 699 -4.42 7.37 -4.22
CA THR A 699 -3.57 8.47 -3.77
C THR A 699 -4.27 9.82 -4.00
N SER A 700 -4.03 10.79 -3.11
CA SER A 700 -4.62 12.14 -3.26
C SER A 700 -4.15 12.80 -4.55
N SER A 701 -2.87 12.64 -4.91
CA SER A 701 -2.30 13.18 -6.15
C SER A 701 -3.04 12.68 -7.40
N THR A 702 -3.22 11.37 -7.54
CA THR A 702 -3.95 10.79 -8.67
C THR A 702 -5.41 11.19 -8.66
N PHE A 703 -6.06 11.16 -7.49
CA PHE A 703 -7.48 11.54 -7.42
C PHE A 703 -7.70 13.02 -7.76
N ASN A 704 -6.85 13.91 -7.25
CA ASN A 704 -6.91 15.34 -7.55
C ASN A 704 -6.64 15.60 -9.04
N LYS A 705 -5.71 14.86 -9.64
CA LYS A 705 -5.46 14.92 -11.09
C LYS A 705 -6.68 14.50 -11.89
N ILE A 706 -7.35 13.40 -11.52
CA ILE A 706 -8.61 13.00 -12.15
C ILE A 706 -9.68 14.07 -11.95
N GLN A 707 -9.82 14.62 -10.74
CA GLN A 707 -10.81 15.65 -10.43
C GLN A 707 -10.61 16.90 -11.31
N LYS A 708 -9.36 17.35 -11.46
CA LYS A 708 -8.99 18.46 -12.34
C LYS A 708 -9.25 18.17 -13.81
N LEU A 709 -9.03 16.93 -14.26
CA LEU A 709 -9.34 16.53 -15.64
C LEU A 709 -10.85 16.55 -15.92
N MET A 710 -11.71 16.47 -14.90
CA MET A 710 -13.17 16.50 -15.03
C MET A 710 -13.79 17.91 -15.05
N GLU A 711 -13.01 18.96 -14.84
CA GLU A 711 -13.44 20.37 -14.93
C GLU A 711 -13.70 20.79 -16.40
#